data_AF-A0A090M200-F1
#
_entry.id   AF-A0A090M200-F1
#
_cell.length_a   1.000
_cell.length_b   1.000
_cell.length_c   1.000
_cell.angle_alpha   90.00
_cell.angle_beta   90.00
_cell.angle_gamma   90.00
#
_symmetry.space_group_name_H-M   'P 1'
#
loop_
_entity.id
_entity.type
_entity.pdbx_description
1 polymer ?
#
loop_
_entity_poly.entity_id
_entity_poly.type
_entity_poly.pdbx_seq_one_letter_code
_entity_poly.pdbx_strand_id
1 'polypeptide(L)'
;MRGADDDSDDASTSSSDASSASAAGAGADGDDGGDAVGLGGKNRRDDSRWSATRQACAFVARAQALIAEVSRLARSVPRGLRGAGDARHASVLFDYDYFENRDALDARVDDDARLSELDDEVEAVYGTVLTRYWCAFDAVVRWHQDFTRFAEDVRDGTYVRDTWEKILADEDGRQYVAEAIALYGVILKILDEKMDWRFRERAVVAYYRHKGRMIEDEANANEIVALCARTGFDASRPGSRPTGYPETYFARCEFPEWLITMVIGRLRTDDVYNHAPHYPNPDHRSTALAAQGGLLYVILYWAPSILVRGTSAMREIVDRHYADNWVVTCVPGMTVNLLAEWQPYEAAATAMRNAVTPRAAKELIENASTSVDDLKMAFNTYLTEGVLTEEFVLENERVLMNVVRDANVVARFLLLQNSTPHASVSLAQMPSKEKIVDLLLDCAELENALKTIYTSLLSTKNELWEECKREAGDRMRELSAYFGGTAGLSRNKKDDNLRLWFANLSVEVDRLSYDDPVAAGRTIQELDAALTEVEHFHQIIDNIHAKQYLLDSRRYLGKMMMTTNVADSALNTLTIVSDGAYAWGLIDSYTEQLQQRVRRDPFAVQKLRFLFIKLKSILEMPLLRISQIESPDIYSVSEYYSSQLVSYVRNVIEVVPVSMFEILNEIVGVQTDALKELPTKLAKAELKNYAQLVERSKLSKATYEIAIFAQGILAMDSTFMGVIELNPKKLLEDGIRKQLVKQITETFHTTLVFGEGVDGLGWNNFVAAMMKSNPFQDRLNLLAKKLEGFRRSFEYIQDYVNIYGLQMWQEETNRVVSYHVEQECNGFLKRKHVAEGESEFQSVAIPIPDHPPLDAESKTFMGRLLREILRQTDPTTTRYIAPHSAWFSVEGKEIVGIQTFSLLTSAVGNVGLNGLDRILSFMVKQRLQLCLETCGDQLAGELGSIVRAMNGALQPIGSVPSGALAAYDEMIKASVSSWDDFIAALSFIGQAQVLRMQLNAELVANVRIDSHTLSRVLDTANRAILTDVRAHYKSPDEAPYPDESNVVIPKLSAYLAASGMQNPSRQIYCAVGAVEDFGAFIFAFTAAQLELYRFDAPLASLVPVTARVDAYVLIVGVSTALRQHHADQTTSYLSHMGAYVRARLASPSSADVFTPGVRAAVAWSKRFAVVHDIPLAVLAGFFPPFVLDHACASPIA
;
A
#
# COMPACT_ATOMS: atom_id res chain seq x y z
N MET A 1 -43.08 -38.70 -14.43
CA MET A 1 -43.77 -38.38 -15.71
C MET A 1 -43.11 -37.13 -16.26
N ARG A 2 -42.39 -37.26 -17.40
CA ARG A 2 -41.79 -36.22 -18.29
C ARG A 2 -40.83 -35.22 -17.62
N GLY A 3 -39.63 -34.96 -18.10
CA GLY A 3 -38.86 -35.39 -19.26
C GLY A 3 -37.53 -34.61 -19.20
N ALA A 4 -36.44 -35.29 -19.51
CA ALA A 4 -35.10 -34.74 -19.66
C ALA A 4 -34.97 -34.02 -21.01
N ASP A 5 -34.06 -33.06 -21.10
CA ASP A 5 -33.16 -32.86 -22.25
C ASP A 5 -31.89 -32.13 -21.78
N ASP A 6 -30.76 -32.70 -22.21
CA ASP A 6 -29.39 -32.21 -22.11
C ASP A 6 -29.19 -30.95 -22.97
N ASP A 7 -28.23 -30.09 -22.60
CA ASP A 7 -27.10 -29.79 -23.49
C ASP A 7 -25.98 -29.05 -22.74
N SER A 8 -24.79 -29.59 -22.95
CA SER A 8 -23.45 -29.17 -22.53
C SER A 8 -22.96 -27.95 -23.30
N ASP A 9 -22.14 -27.11 -22.68
CA ASP A 9 -20.94 -26.58 -23.36
C ASP A 9 -19.86 -26.12 -22.36
N ASP A 10 -18.66 -26.62 -22.62
CA ASP A 10 -17.42 -26.48 -21.87
C ASP A 10 -16.85 -25.05 -21.93
N ALA A 11 -16.51 -24.47 -20.79
CA ALA A 11 -15.65 -23.28 -20.70
C ALA A 11 -14.36 -23.64 -19.95
N SER A 12 -13.35 -24.06 -20.71
CA SER A 12 -11.98 -24.26 -20.24
C SER A 12 -11.30 -22.90 -20.06
N THR A 13 -10.93 -22.60 -18.82
CA THR A 13 -10.13 -21.44 -18.40
C THR A 13 -8.66 -21.84 -18.45
N SER A 14 -7.91 -21.32 -19.41
CA SER A 14 -6.45 -21.46 -19.45
C SER A 14 -5.79 -20.24 -18.79
N SER A 15 -5.34 -20.45 -17.55
CA SER A 15 -4.29 -19.68 -16.89
C SER A 15 -2.94 -20.08 -17.49
N SER A 16 -2.18 -19.14 -18.03
CA SER A 16 -0.76 -19.35 -18.35
C SER A 16 0.09 -18.34 -17.61
N ASP A 17 0.89 -18.88 -16.69
CA ASP A 17 1.99 -18.27 -15.98
C ASP A 17 3.00 -17.59 -16.92
N ALA A 18 3.44 -16.39 -16.54
CA ALA A 18 4.60 -15.73 -17.11
C ALA A 18 5.75 -15.81 -16.09
N SER A 19 6.72 -16.68 -16.36
CA SER A 19 8.05 -16.62 -15.71
C SER A 19 9.15 -16.81 -16.74
N SER A 20 10.14 -15.90 -16.67
CA SER A 20 11.54 -15.99 -17.10
C SER A 20 11.88 -16.49 -18.51
N ALA A 21 12.53 -15.64 -19.31
CA ALA A 21 13.77 -15.99 -20.01
C ALA A 21 14.47 -14.76 -20.62
N SER A 22 15.66 -14.48 -20.13
CA SER A 22 16.74 -13.81 -20.85
C SER A 22 17.45 -14.81 -21.77
N ALA A 23 17.69 -14.49 -23.05
CA ALA A 23 18.90 -14.88 -23.79
C ALA A 23 18.87 -14.35 -25.24
N ALA A 24 20.01 -13.84 -25.68
CA ALA A 24 20.29 -13.35 -27.02
C ALA A 24 20.43 -14.47 -28.07
N GLY A 25 20.20 -14.13 -29.34
CA GLY A 25 20.59 -14.96 -30.50
C GLY A 25 20.18 -14.35 -31.83
N ALA A 26 21.15 -14.01 -32.68
CA ALA A 26 21.00 -13.43 -34.01
C ALA A 26 20.61 -14.45 -35.09
N GLY A 27 20.00 -14.00 -36.21
CA GLY A 27 19.96 -14.77 -37.47
C GLY A 27 18.85 -14.41 -38.48
N ALA A 28 19.21 -13.55 -39.45
CA ALA A 28 18.91 -13.55 -40.90
C ALA A 28 17.53 -13.90 -41.52
N ASP A 29 17.10 -12.96 -42.38
CA ASP A 29 16.53 -13.05 -43.74
C ASP A 29 15.26 -13.85 -44.08
N GLY A 30 14.33 -13.15 -44.76
CA GLY A 30 13.21 -13.73 -45.50
C GLY A 30 12.27 -12.66 -46.07
N ASP A 31 12.51 -12.29 -47.33
CA ASP A 31 11.82 -11.29 -48.18
C ASP A 31 10.44 -11.78 -48.72
N ASP A 32 9.76 -10.89 -49.45
CA ASP A 32 8.48 -10.97 -50.21
C ASP A 32 7.23 -10.47 -49.45
N GLY A 33 6.50 -9.42 -49.86
CA GLY A 33 6.39 -8.74 -51.15
C GLY A 33 4.89 -8.67 -51.53
N GLY A 34 4.31 -7.48 -51.71
CA GLY A 34 2.90 -7.37 -52.13
C GLY A 34 2.25 -5.99 -51.98
N ASP A 35 2.54 -5.10 -52.93
CA ASP A 35 2.07 -3.72 -53.10
C ASP A 35 0.56 -3.53 -53.34
N ALA A 36 0.05 -2.34 -52.98
CA ALA A 36 -0.63 -1.35 -53.85
C ALA A 36 -1.69 -0.52 -53.08
N VAL A 37 -1.93 0.78 -53.22
CA VAL A 37 -1.45 1.95 -54.01
C VAL A 37 -2.13 3.15 -53.30
N GLY A 38 -1.45 4.22 -52.86
CA GLY A 38 -1.14 5.46 -53.62
C GLY A 38 -2.25 6.53 -53.41
N LEU A 39 -2.03 7.84 -53.20
CA LEU A 39 -0.98 8.82 -53.51
C LEU A 39 -1.25 10.05 -52.60
N GLY A 40 -0.34 10.94 -52.20
CA GLY A 40 1.05 11.15 -52.57
C GLY A 40 1.77 12.06 -51.57
N GLY A 41 3.09 11.87 -51.49
CA GLY A 41 3.99 12.57 -50.57
C GLY A 41 5.24 11.77 -50.19
N LYS A 42 5.83 11.02 -51.14
CA LYS A 42 7.08 10.26 -50.95
C LYS A 42 8.27 11.11 -51.43
N ASN A 43 9.05 11.64 -50.48
CA ASN A 43 10.52 11.67 -50.55
C ASN A 43 11.14 12.15 -49.22
N ARG A 44 10.89 11.45 -48.09
CA ARG A 44 11.47 11.85 -46.79
C ARG A 44 11.61 10.76 -45.72
N ARG A 45 11.48 9.47 -46.03
CA ARG A 45 11.33 8.43 -44.99
C ARG A 45 12.57 7.61 -44.59
N ASP A 46 13.69 7.68 -45.31
CA ASP A 46 14.92 6.97 -44.90
C ASP A 46 16.03 7.85 -44.29
N ASP A 47 15.85 9.18 -44.25
CA ASP A 47 16.84 10.15 -43.75
C ASP A 47 16.67 10.54 -42.25
N SER A 48 15.69 9.97 -41.54
CA SER A 48 15.21 10.50 -40.23
C SER A 48 15.93 9.98 -38.98
N ARG A 49 16.80 8.97 -39.12
CA ARG A 49 17.43 8.29 -37.95
C ARG A 49 18.61 9.07 -37.34
N TRP A 50 19.10 10.13 -38.00
CA TRP A 50 20.32 10.85 -37.62
C TRP A 50 20.17 12.40 -37.59
N SER A 51 18.97 12.92 -37.33
CA SER A 51 18.79 14.37 -37.16
C SER A 51 19.19 14.80 -35.74
N ALA A 52 19.97 15.89 -35.63
CA ALA A 52 20.36 16.45 -34.34
C ALA A 52 19.15 16.87 -33.49
N THR A 53 18.05 17.32 -34.12
CA THR A 53 16.79 17.65 -33.44
C THR A 53 16.15 16.42 -32.77
N ARG A 54 16.18 15.25 -33.45
CA ARG A 54 15.68 13.99 -32.87
C ARG A 54 16.56 13.54 -31.70
N GLN A 55 17.87 13.70 -31.81
CA GLN A 55 18.80 13.40 -30.72
C GLN A 55 18.56 14.32 -29.51
N ALA A 56 18.29 15.61 -29.72
CA ALA A 56 17.92 16.54 -28.64
C ALA A 56 16.63 16.10 -27.93
N CYS A 57 15.60 15.67 -28.67
CA CYS A 57 14.39 15.10 -28.08
C CYS A 57 14.67 13.80 -27.29
N ALA A 58 15.60 12.94 -27.76
CA ALA A 58 16.02 11.76 -27.00
C ALA A 58 16.68 12.10 -25.65
N PHE A 59 17.39 13.23 -25.55
CA PHE A 59 17.91 13.70 -24.26
C PHE A 59 16.79 14.19 -23.33
N VAL A 60 15.77 14.88 -23.86
CA VAL A 60 14.58 15.27 -23.09
C VAL A 60 13.83 14.03 -22.57
N ALA A 61 13.58 13.04 -23.42
CA ALA A 61 12.92 11.80 -23.03
C ALA A 61 13.71 11.06 -21.93
N ARG A 62 15.04 10.93 -22.08
CA ARG A 62 15.91 10.34 -21.05
C ARG A 62 15.88 11.14 -19.75
N ALA A 63 15.88 12.48 -19.81
CA ALA A 63 15.79 13.33 -18.62
C ALA A 63 14.46 13.14 -17.88
N GLN A 64 13.34 13.04 -18.60
CA GLN A 64 12.02 12.76 -18.00
C GLN A 64 11.99 11.40 -17.30
N ALA A 65 12.58 10.37 -17.91
CA ALA A 65 12.70 9.04 -17.31
C ALA A 65 13.57 9.07 -16.03
N LEU A 66 14.70 9.79 -16.07
CA LEU A 66 15.56 9.98 -14.90
C LEU A 66 14.87 10.76 -13.77
N ILE A 67 14.11 11.81 -14.09
CA ILE A 67 13.31 12.55 -13.09
C ILE A 67 12.33 11.62 -12.39
N ALA A 68 11.63 10.77 -13.13
CA ALA A 68 10.71 9.79 -12.55
C ALA A 68 11.43 8.79 -11.64
N GLU A 69 12.56 8.25 -12.07
CA GLU A 69 13.34 7.27 -11.28
C GLU A 69 13.98 7.89 -10.03
N VAL A 70 14.64 9.03 -10.15
CA VAL A 70 15.26 9.73 -9.02
C VAL A 70 14.20 10.16 -8.01
N SER A 71 13.04 10.64 -8.48
CA SER A 71 11.93 11.01 -7.59
C SER A 71 11.30 9.79 -6.89
N ARG A 72 11.24 8.63 -7.58
CA ARG A 72 10.79 7.35 -7.01
C ARG A 72 11.74 6.91 -5.90
N LEU A 73 13.05 6.96 -6.15
CA LEU A 73 14.09 6.65 -5.16
C LEU A 73 14.08 7.62 -3.98
N ALA A 74 13.91 8.92 -4.22
CA ALA A 74 13.89 9.91 -3.14
C ALA A 74 12.75 9.68 -2.14
N ARG A 75 11.62 9.09 -2.59
CA ARG A 75 10.50 8.72 -1.72
C ARG A 75 10.74 7.41 -0.96
N SER A 76 11.49 6.47 -1.54
CA SER A 76 11.73 5.14 -0.97
C SER A 76 13.01 5.05 -0.13
N VAL A 77 13.62 6.17 0.27
CA VAL A 77 14.83 6.18 1.12
C VAL A 77 14.58 5.42 2.43
N PRO A 78 15.26 4.28 2.67
CA PRO A 78 15.04 3.43 3.85
C PRO A 78 15.29 4.17 5.16
N ARG A 79 14.42 3.97 6.16
CA ARG A 79 14.51 4.65 7.46
C ARG A 79 15.83 4.35 8.19
N GLY A 80 16.34 3.11 8.08
CA GLY A 80 17.62 2.69 8.65
C GLY A 80 18.83 3.48 8.13
N LEU A 81 18.76 3.99 6.89
CA LEU A 81 19.85 4.75 6.25
C LEU A 81 19.77 6.27 6.51
N ARG A 82 18.64 6.78 7.03
CA ARG A 82 18.43 8.22 7.31
C ARG A 82 19.05 8.70 8.63
N GLY A 83 19.63 7.80 9.43
CA GLY A 83 20.39 8.14 10.64
C GLY A 83 19.60 8.59 11.88
N ALA A 84 18.27 8.76 11.81
CA ALA A 84 17.47 9.27 12.92
C ALA A 84 16.50 8.25 13.57
N GLY A 85 16.28 7.08 12.96
CA GLY A 85 15.22 6.16 13.37
C GLY A 85 15.67 4.85 14.01
N ASP A 86 16.87 4.36 13.68
CA ASP A 86 17.29 3.01 14.09
C ASP A 86 18.74 3.05 14.57
N ALA A 87 18.92 3.13 15.89
CA ALA A 87 20.24 3.21 16.54
C ALA A 87 21.11 1.95 16.30
N ARG A 88 20.51 0.88 15.76
CA ARG A 88 21.16 -0.42 15.55
C ARG A 88 22.25 -0.33 14.48
N HIS A 89 21.92 0.05 13.25
CA HIS A 89 22.84 0.04 12.08
C HIS A 89 23.76 1.27 12.00
N ALA A 90 23.57 2.26 12.86
CA ALA A 90 24.33 3.52 12.81
C ALA A 90 25.85 3.34 13.02
N SER A 91 26.29 2.30 13.72
CA SER A 91 27.71 2.03 13.98
C SER A 91 28.50 1.55 12.76
N VAL A 92 27.79 1.09 11.71
CA VAL A 92 28.38 0.48 10.50
C VAL A 92 28.12 1.33 9.24
N LEU A 93 27.24 2.33 9.33
CA LEU A 93 26.98 3.30 8.26
C LEU A 93 27.94 4.48 8.35
N PHE A 94 28.83 4.62 7.38
CA PHE A 94 29.82 5.69 7.32
C PHE A 94 29.52 6.73 6.24
N ASP A 95 29.86 7.98 6.52
CA ASP A 95 29.83 9.14 5.62
C ASP A 95 31.13 9.19 4.78
N TYR A 96 31.34 10.24 3.98
CA TYR A 96 32.56 10.38 3.18
C TYR A 96 33.86 10.48 4.00
N ASP A 97 33.77 10.73 5.31
CA ASP A 97 34.89 10.59 6.25
C ASP A 97 35.52 9.17 6.22
N TYR A 98 34.78 8.17 5.74
CA TYR A 98 35.30 6.83 5.47
C TYR A 98 36.47 6.84 4.48
N PHE A 99 36.39 7.63 3.41
CA PHE A 99 37.41 7.62 2.38
C PHE A 99 38.77 8.13 2.87
N GLU A 100 38.80 8.91 3.95
CA GLU A 100 40.03 9.40 4.60
C GLU A 100 40.62 8.38 5.60
N ASN A 101 39.80 7.49 6.19
CA ASN A 101 40.19 6.58 7.28
C ASN A 101 39.82 5.10 7.00
N ARG A 102 39.88 4.67 5.73
CA ARG A 102 39.39 3.36 5.27
C ARG A 102 39.93 2.19 6.11
N ASP A 103 41.25 2.08 6.20
CA ASP A 103 41.93 0.96 6.85
C ASP A 103 41.57 0.83 8.35
N ALA A 104 41.38 1.95 9.04
CA ALA A 104 41.06 1.95 10.47
C ALA A 104 39.59 1.60 10.75
N LEU A 105 38.68 2.00 9.86
CA LEU A 105 37.24 1.74 10.01
C LEU A 105 36.88 0.32 9.59
N ASP A 106 37.48 -0.20 8.52
CA ASP A 106 37.28 -1.59 8.10
C ASP A 106 37.86 -2.55 9.12
N ALA A 107 39.08 -2.30 9.63
CA ALA A 107 39.65 -3.10 10.73
C ALA A 107 38.75 -3.11 11.98
N ARG A 108 38.09 -1.99 12.30
CA ARG A 108 37.17 -1.92 13.44
C ARG A 108 35.91 -2.79 13.25
N VAL A 109 35.41 -2.89 12.01
CA VAL A 109 34.24 -3.73 11.70
C VAL A 109 34.64 -5.20 11.68
N ASP A 110 35.82 -5.52 11.12
CA ASP A 110 36.34 -6.89 11.04
C ASP A 110 36.76 -7.46 12.41
N ASP A 111 37.33 -6.63 13.30
CA ASP A 111 37.81 -7.04 14.62
C ASP A 111 36.66 -7.29 15.62
N ASP A 112 35.49 -6.68 15.43
CA ASP A 112 34.31 -6.87 16.28
C ASP A 112 33.27 -7.74 15.59
N ALA A 113 33.15 -9.00 16.02
CA ALA A 113 32.19 -9.98 15.50
C ALA A 113 30.75 -9.45 15.48
N ARG A 114 30.37 -8.57 16.42
CA ARG A 114 29.03 -7.98 16.46
C ARG A 114 28.82 -6.93 15.38
N LEU A 115 29.86 -6.18 15.01
CA LEU A 115 29.79 -5.18 13.94
C LEU A 115 29.84 -5.84 12.56
N SER A 116 30.66 -6.89 12.40
CA SER A 116 30.70 -7.71 11.19
C SER A 116 29.34 -8.38 10.90
N GLU A 117 28.70 -9.01 11.90
CA GLU A 117 27.34 -9.56 11.75
C GLU A 117 26.32 -8.49 11.33
N LEU A 118 26.51 -7.25 11.80
CA LEU A 118 25.62 -6.15 11.49
C LEU A 118 25.85 -5.58 10.08
N ASP A 119 27.10 -5.57 9.59
CA ASP A 119 27.46 -5.19 8.22
C ASP A 119 26.85 -6.20 7.22
N ASP A 120 26.97 -7.50 7.50
CA ASP A 120 26.35 -8.58 6.72
C ASP A 120 24.81 -8.43 6.68
N GLU A 121 24.19 -8.02 7.79
CA GLU A 121 22.75 -7.73 7.86
C GLU A 121 22.38 -6.54 6.96
N VAL A 122 23.20 -5.48 6.94
CA VAL A 122 22.99 -4.31 6.07
C VAL A 122 23.14 -4.69 4.59
N GLU A 123 24.11 -5.52 4.22
CA GLU A 123 24.26 -6.02 2.85
C GLU A 123 23.06 -6.87 2.43
N ALA A 124 22.67 -7.83 3.26
CA ALA A 124 21.55 -8.73 2.98
C ALA A 124 20.22 -7.99 2.82
N VAL A 125 19.98 -6.93 3.63
CA VAL A 125 18.72 -6.17 3.63
C VAL A 125 18.72 -5.06 2.58
N TYR A 126 19.81 -4.30 2.43
CA TYR A 126 19.83 -3.09 1.61
C TYR A 126 20.64 -3.21 0.31
N GLY A 127 21.36 -4.30 0.06
CA GLY A 127 22.28 -4.44 -1.09
C GLY A 127 21.63 -4.22 -2.46
N THR A 128 20.42 -4.74 -2.68
CA THR A 128 19.66 -4.54 -3.93
C THR A 128 19.22 -3.09 -4.11
N VAL A 129 18.78 -2.47 -3.02
CA VAL A 129 18.34 -1.07 -2.97
C VAL A 129 19.50 -0.12 -3.23
N LEU A 130 20.64 -0.34 -2.57
CA LEU A 130 21.87 0.45 -2.76
C LEU A 130 22.38 0.38 -4.20
N THR A 131 22.32 -0.80 -4.83
CA THR A 131 22.67 -0.98 -6.25
C THR A 131 21.80 -0.11 -7.15
N ARG A 132 20.50 0.00 -6.86
CA ARG A 132 19.59 0.85 -7.63
C ARG A 132 19.90 2.34 -7.49
N TYR A 133 20.27 2.80 -6.28
CA TYR A 133 20.74 4.19 -6.07
C TYR A 133 22.01 4.49 -6.86
N TRP A 134 22.99 3.58 -6.82
CA TRP A 134 24.23 3.73 -7.58
C TRP A 134 23.98 3.87 -9.08
N CYS A 135 23.19 2.96 -9.67
CA CYS A 135 22.82 3.02 -11.08
C CYS A 135 22.10 4.34 -11.45
N ALA A 136 21.28 4.87 -10.56
CA ALA A 136 20.62 6.16 -10.80
C ALA A 136 21.63 7.32 -10.80
N PHE A 137 22.58 7.36 -9.85
CA PHE A 137 23.62 8.39 -9.82
C PHE A 137 24.54 8.30 -11.05
N ASP A 138 24.96 7.10 -11.43
CA ASP A 138 25.74 6.85 -12.65
C ASP A 138 24.99 7.33 -13.90
N ALA A 139 23.68 7.06 -14.00
CA ALA A 139 22.87 7.50 -15.14
C ALA A 139 22.75 9.05 -15.22
N VAL A 140 22.75 9.76 -14.09
CA VAL A 140 22.78 11.23 -14.05
C VAL A 140 24.11 11.78 -14.57
N VAL A 141 25.22 11.17 -14.19
CA VAL A 141 26.56 11.55 -14.68
C VAL A 141 26.67 11.27 -16.19
N ARG A 142 26.29 10.06 -16.63
CA ARG A 142 26.33 9.67 -18.05
C ARG A 142 25.48 10.57 -18.93
N TRP A 143 24.28 10.94 -18.49
CA TRP A 143 23.42 11.84 -19.26
C TRP A 143 24.14 13.16 -19.57
N HIS A 144 24.84 13.74 -18.59
CA HIS A 144 25.56 15.00 -18.76
C HIS A 144 26.77 14.87 -19.68
N GLN A 145 27.56 13.81 -19.50
CA GLN A 145 28.70 13.53 -20.38
C GLN A 145 28.24 13.34 -21.83
N ASP A 146 27.18 12.57 -22.05
CA ASP A 146 26.59 12.33 -23.37
C ASP A 146 26.06 13.62 -24.01
N PHE A 147 25.34 14.46 -23.25
CA PHE A 147 24.79 15.70 -23.78
C PHE A 147 25.88 16.70 -24.14
N THR A 148 26.93 16.79 -23.33
CA THR A 148 28.07 17.68 -23.58
C THR A 148 28.83 17.22 -24.82
N ARG A 149 29.09 15.91 -24.96
CA ARG A 149 29.67 15.33 -26.18
C ARG A 149 28.81 15.60 -27.41
N PHE A 150 27.49 15.38 -27.31
CA PHE A 150 26.57 15.72 -28.39
C PHE A 150 26.66 17.20 -28.79
N ALA A 151 26.80 18.10 -27.81
CA ALA A 151 26.89 19.52 -28.11
C ALA A 151 28.18 19.92 -28.83
N GLU A 152 29.29 19.26 -28.47
CA GLU A 152 30.57 19.38 -29.16
C GLU A 152 30.52 18.75 -30.56
N ASP A 153 29.92 17.57 -30.73
CA ASP A 153 29.76 16.89 -32.02
C ASP A 153 28.95 17.72 -33.04
N VAL A 154 27.90 18.41 -32.58
CA VAL A 154 27.12 19.33 -33.44
C VAL A 154 27.97 20.56 -33.81
N ARG A 155 28.81 21.06 -32.90
CA ARG A 155 29.69 22.19 -33.16
C ARG A 155 30.83 21.83 -34.12
N ASP A 156 31.42 20.66 -33.93
CA ASP A 156 32.57 20.17 -34.68
C ASP A 156 32.16 19.62 -36.06
N GLY A 157 30.85 19.59 -36.35
CA GLY A 157 30.30 19.29 -37.67
C GLY A 157 30.08 17.80 -37.95
N THR A 158 30.10 16.96 -36.91
CA THR A 158 29.80 15.52 -37.00
C THR A 158 28.40 15.29 -37.59
N TYR A 159 27.45 16.17 -37.26
CA TYR A 159 26.13 16.24 -37.89
C TYR A 159 26.19 17.13 -39.14
N VAL A 160 26.67 16.57 -40.26
CA VAL A 160 26.97 17.26 -41.53
C VAL A 160 25.92 18.28 -42.01
N ARG A 161 24.64 18.11 -41.66
CA ARG A 161 23.52 18.97 -42.10
C ARG A 161 22.95 19.90 -41.02
N ASP A 162 23.33 19.73 -39.76
CA ASP A 162 22.68 20.40 -38.63
C ASP A 162 23.71 21.24 -37.86
N THR A 163 23.48 22.55 -37.82
CA THR A 163 24.24 23.50 -37.00
C THR A 163 23.38 24.00 -35.85
N TRP A 164 24.00 24.52 -34.79
CA TRP A 164 23.27 25.10 -33.66
C TRP A 164 22.32 26.25 -34.05
N GLU A 165 22.68 27.05 -35.05
CA GLU A 165 21.81 28.10 -35.59
C GLU A 165 20.54 27.52 -36.22
N LYS A 166 20.67 26.41 -36.96
CA LYS A 166 19.55 25.73 -37.62
C LYS A 166 18.66 25.00 -36.62
N ILE A 167 19.25 24.32 -35.62
CA ILE A 167 18.51 23.64 -34.56
C ILE A 167 17.72 24.64 -33.72
N LEU A 168 18.30 25.79 -33.38
CA LEU A 168 17.62 26.82 -32.58
C LEU A 168 16.68 27.73 -33.39
N ALA A 169 16.75 27.69 -34.72
CA ALA A 169 15.77 28.34 -35.59
C ALA A 169 14.51 27.47 -35.77
N ASP A 170 14.67 26.14 -35.73
CA ASP A 170 13.58 25.18 -35.75
C ASP A 170 12.72 25.26 -34.48
N GLU A 171 11.40 25.08 -34.63
CA GLU A 171 10.46 25.22 -33.50
C GLU A 171 10.63 24.13 -32.46
N ASP A 172 10.78 22.90 -32.93
CA ASP A 172 10.98 21.73 -32.10
C ASP A 172 12.40 21.74 -31.49
N GLY A 173 13.43 22.06 -32.30
CA GLY A 173 14.82 22.11 -31.84
C GLY A 173 15.07 23.11 -30.72
N ARG A 174 14.56 24.35 -30.81
CA ARG A 174 14.70 25.35 -29.74
C ARG A 174 14.01 24.91 -28.44
N GLN A 175 12.88 24.21 -28.56
CA GLN A 175 12.13 23.69 -27.43
C GLN A 175 12.88 22.54 -26.75
N TYR A 176 13.31 21.52 -27.50
CA TYR A 176 13.99 20.35 -26.93
C TYR A 176 15.31 20.71 -26.24
N VAL A 177 16.11 21.61 -26.82
CA VAL A 177 17.39 22.01 -26.23
C VAL A 177 17.19 22.77 -24.92
N ALA A 178 16.24 23.70 -24.89
CA ALA A 178 15.90 24.43 -23.67
C ALA A 178 15.34 23.49 -22.58
N GLU A 179 14.45 22.56 -22.95
CA GLU A 179 13.91 21.55 -22.04
C GLU A 179 15.02 20.63 -21.50
N ALA A 180 15.91 20.12 -22.34
CA ALA A 180 16.96 19.18 -21.93
C ALA A 180 17.87 19.77 -20.84
N ILE A 181 18.37 20.99 -21.05
CA ILE A 181 19.24 21.68 -20.10
C ILE A 181 18.49 21.97 -18.79
N ALA A 182 17.27 22.50 -18.88
CA ALA A 182 16.47 22.81 -17.70
C ALA A 182 16.10 21.56 -16.89
N LEU A 183 15.65 20.48 -17.54
CA LEU A 183 15.29 19.22 -16.89
C LEU A 183 16.51 18.58 -16.20
N TYR A 184 17.70 18.69 -16.77
CA TYR A 184 18.91 18.25 -16.07
C TYR A 184 19.16 19.03 -14.78
N GLY A 185 18.95 20.35 -14.79
CA GLY A 185 19.06 21.18 -13.60
C GLY A 185 18.01 20.82 -12.55
N VAL A 186 16.83 20.40 -12.99
CA VAL A 186 15.79 19.86 -12.10
C VAL A 186 16.25 18.54 -11.47
N ILE A 187 16.85 17.62 -12.24
CA ILE A 187 17.42 16.37 -11.68
C ILE A 187 18.40 16.68 -10.55
N LEU A 188 19.31 17.65 -10.77
CA LEU A 188 20.25 18.10 -9.74
C LEU A 188 19.51 18.65 -8.51
N LYS A 189 18.52 19.53 -8.69
CA LYS A 189 17.72 20.06 -7.58
C LYS A 189 16.95 18.98 -6.82
N ILE A 190 16.36 17.99 -7.51
CA ILE A 190 15.67 16.87 -6.84
C ILE A 190 16.65 16.06 -6.00
N LEU A 191 17.85 15.78 -6.52
CA LEU A 191 18.88 15.05 -5.78
C LEU A 191 19.28 15.77 -4.49
N ASP A 192 19.44 17.10 -4.48
CA ASP A 192 19.88 17.82 -3.28
C ASP A 192 18.72 18.22 -2.34
N GLU A 193 17.54 18.53 -2.88
CA GLU A 193 16.38 18.94 -2.08
C GLU A 193 15.59 17.77 -1.48
N LYS A 194 15.53 16.61 -2.16
CA LYS A 194 14.73 15.46 -1.73
C LYS A 194 15.56 14.34 -1.08
N MET A 195 16.85 14.25 -1.37
CA MET A 195 17.75 13.29 -0.74
C MET A 195 18.77 14.03 0.12
N ASP A 196 18.69 13.85 1.44
CA ASP A 196 19.65 14.46 2.37
C ASP A 196 21.09 14.10 2.03
N TRP A 197 22.01 15.06 2.17
CA TRP A 197 23.42 14.85 1.81
C TRP A 197 24.05 13.70 2.60
N ARG A 198 23.67 13.52 3.89
CA ARG A 198 24.19 12.41 4.72
C ARG A 198 23.78 11.06 4.16
N PHE A 199 22.53 10.97 3.67
CA PHE A 199 22.04 9.75 3.06
C PHE A 199 22.79 9.47 1.74
N ARG A 200 22.96 10.48 0.88
CA ARG A 200 23.67 10.31 -0.40
C ARG A 200 25.11 9.82 -0.18
N GLU A 201 25.82 10.41 0.77
CA GLU A 201 27.18 9.99 1.12
C GLU A 201 27.22 8.56 1.66
N ARG A 202 26.34 8.22 2.61
CA ARG A 202 26.26 6.87 3.20
C ARG A 202 25.85 5.80 2.21
N ALA A 203 24.92 6.09 1.30
CA ALA A 203 24.51 5.14 0.28
C ALA A 203 25.67 4.82 -0.68
N VAL A 204 26.44 5.83 -1.07
CA VAL A 204 27.65 5.67 -1.89
C VAL A 204 28.71 4.86 -1.13
N VAL A 205 28.97 5.17 0.14
CA VAL A 205 29.99 4.46 0.94
C VAL A 205 29.58 3.02 1.23
N ALA A 206 28.32 2.76 1.60
CA ALA A 206 27.83 1.40 1.84
C ALA A 206 27.90 0.55 0.57
N TYR A 207 27.53 1.10 -0.58
CA TYR A 207 27.71 0.41 -1.87
C TYR A 207 29.21 0.16 -2.16
N TYR A 208 30.06 1.15 -1.88
CA TYR A 208 31.51 1.05 -2.06
C TYR A 208 32.13 -0.08 -1.24
N ARG A 209 31.74 -0.20 0.03
CA ARG A 209 32.24 -1.23 0.96
C ARG A 209 31.82 -2.64 0.53
N HIS A 210 30.54 -2.87 0.22
CA HIS A 210 30.03 -4.20 -0.10
C HIS A 210 30.53 -4.77 -1.44
N LYS A 211 30.79 -3.91 -2.43
CA LYS A 211 31.33 -4.34 -3.74
C LYS A 211 32.86 -4.42 -3.77
N GLY A 212 33.54 -3.88 -2.75
CA GLY A 212 34.98 -3.94 -2.58
C GLY A 212 35.78 -3.31 -3.73
N ARG A 213 37.01 -3.82 -3.96
CA ARG A 213 37.97 -3.29 -4.97
C ARG A 213 37.48 -3.32 -6.43
N MET A 214 36.33 -3.94 -6.71
CA MET A 214 35.76 -4.01 -8.06
C MET A 214 35.19 -2.66 -8.56
N ILE A 215 35.00 -1.68 -7.67
CA ILE A 215 34.50 -0.34 -8.05
C ILE A 215 35.59 0.56 -8.63
N GLU A 216 36.87 0.31 -8.33
CA GLU A 216 37.97 1.11 -8.91
C GLU A 216 38.05 0.97 -10.44
N ASP A 217 37.45 -0.09 -11.00
CA ASP A 217 37.32 -0.34 -12.43
C ASP A 217 36.03 0.27 -13.06
N GLU A 218 35.12 0.84 -12.27
CA GLU A 218 33.90 1.47 -12.79
C GLU A 218 34.15 2.91 -13.29
N ALA A 219 33.80 3.16 -14.55
CA ALA A 219 34.20 4.34 -15.33
C ALA A 219 33.72 5.72 -14.82
N ASN A 220 32.90 5.81 -13.77
CA ASN A 220 32.30 7.06 -13.27
C ASN A 220 32.32 7.23 -11.74
N ALA A 221 33.07 6.40 -11.01
CA ALA A 221 33.01 6.40 -9.54
C ALA A 221 33.39 7.76 -8.91
N ASN A 222 34.39 8.45 -9.48
CA ASN A 222 34.86 9.74 -8.97
C ASN A 222 33.83 10.85 -9.21
N GLU A 223 33.19 10.85 -10.37
CA GLU A 223 32.14 11.80 -10.75
C GLU A 223 30.90 11.62 -9.88
N ILE A 224 30.55 10.38 -9.53
CA ILE A 224 29.44 10.07 -8.59
C ILE A 224 29.76 10.59 -7.19
N VAL A 225 30.99 10.38 -6.70
CA VAL A 225 31.43 10.93 -5.40
C VAL A 225 31.37 12.46 -5.41
N ALA A 226 31.83 13.10 -6.49
CA ALA A 226 31.74 14.56 -6.64
C ALA A 226 30.28 15.05 -6.66
N LEU A 227 29.40 14.36 -7.39
CA LEU A 227 27.97 14.68 -7.46
C LEU A 227 27.29 14.56 -6.09
N CYS A 228 27.55 13.50 -5.34
CA CYS A 228 26.87 13.20 -4.07
C CYS A 228 27.49 13.89 -2.84
N ALA A 229 28.65 14.55 -2.98
CA ALA A 229 29.33 15.24 -1.88
C ALA A 229 28.48 16.34 -1.23
N ARG A 230 28.63 16.51 0.09
CA ARG A 230 27.95 17.55 0.88
C ARG A 230 27.97 18.93 0.23
N THR A 231 26.79 19.55 0.14
CA THR A 231 26.59 20.94 -0.31
C THR A 231 26.39 21.90 0.87
N GLY A 232 26.10 21.36 2.07
CA GLY A 232 25.71 22.13 3.26
C GLY A 232 24.27 22.63 3.22
N PHE A 233 23.53 22.34 2.14
CA PHE A 233 22.11 22.62 2.03
C PHE A 233 21.34 21.61 2.88
N ASP A 234 20.41 22.12 3.70
CA ASP A 234 19.53 21.30 4.54
C ASP A 234 18.09 21.75 4.32
N ALA A 235 17.36 20.96 3.52
CA ALA A 235 15.96 21.22 3.19
C ALA A 235 15.03 21.21 4.43
N SER A 236 15.45 20.58 5.54
CA SER A 236 14.66 20.54 6.78
C SER A 236 14.70 21.85 7.57
N ARG A 237 15.67 22.73 7.27
CA ARG A 237 15.86 24.02 7.94
C ARG A 237 15.52 25.18 7.00
N PRO A 238 14.33 25.80 7.13
CA PRO A 238 13.95 26.94 6.30
C PRO A 238 14.96 28.08 6.48
N GLY A 239 15.55 28.53 5.36
CA GLY A 239 16.57 29.60 5.33
C GLY A 239 18.03 29.11 5.33
N SER A 240 18.30 27.81 5.38
CA SER A 240 19.65 27.22 5.29
C SER A 240 20.16 27.19 3.85
N ARG A 241 20.37 28.37 3.25
CA ARG A 241 21.02 28.49 1.94
C ARG A 241 22.52 28.77 2.12
N PRO A 242 23.41 27.83 1.79
CA PRO A 242 24.85 28.06 1.86
C PRO A 242 25.30 29.18 0.91
N THR A 243 26.38 29.86 1.27
CA THR A 243 27.04 30.82 0.38
C THR A 243 27.51 30.10 -0.89
N GLY A 244 27.12 30.58 -2.07
CA GLY A 244 27.50 29.93 -3.33
C GLY A 244 26.51 28.89 -3.84
N TYR A 245 25.44 28.58 -3.11
CA TYR A 245 24.42 27.61 -3.55
C TYR A 245 23.28 28.32 -4.29
N PRO A 246 22.71 27.74 -5.38
CA PRO A 246 23.02 26.43 -5.98
C PRO A 246 24.14 26.46 -7.04
N GLU A 247 24.74 27.62 -7.35
CA GLU A 247 25.72 27.74 -8.44
C GLU A 247 26.95 26.82 -8.28
N THR A 248 27.47 26.63 -7.07
CA THR A 248 28.61 25.71 -6.82
C THR A 248 28.24 24.25 -7.02
N TYR A 249 26.97 23.89 -6.85
CA TYR A 249 26.49 22.53 -7.08
C TYR A 249 26.25 22.30 -8.58
N PHE A 250 25.68 23.29 -9.27
CA PHE A 250 25.50 23.26 -10.73
C PHE A 250 26.85 23.26 -11.47
N ALA A 251 27.88 23.92 -10.92
CA ALA A 251 29.25 23.90 -11.44
C ALA A 251 29.94 22.52 -11.36
N ARG A 252 29.35 21.53 -10.68
CA ARG A 252 29.84 20.13 -10.74
C ARG A 252 29.54 19.47 -12.09
N CYS A 253 28.57 20.01 -12.85
CA CYS A 253 28.16 19.53 -14.15
C CYS A 253 27.95 20.73 -15.10
N GLU A 254 29.04 21.27 -15.64
CA GLU A 254 29.04 22.48 -16.47
C GLU A 254 28.72 22.21 -17.94
N PHE A 255 27.84 23.03 -18.50
CA PHE A 255 27.59 23.07 -19.95
C PHE A 255 28.45 24.12 -20.64
N PRO A 256 28.70 24.00 -21.96
CA PRO A 256 29.43 25.01 -22.71
C PRO A 256 28.76 26.40 -22.64
N GLU A 257 29.51 27.43 -22.22
CA GLU A 257 28.99 28.78 -21.97
C GLU A 257 28.28 29.40 -23.19
N TRP A 258 28.80 29.14 -24.39
CA TRP A 258 28.20 29.63 -25.64
C TRP A 258 26.79 29.05 -25.86
N LEU A 259 26.56 27.79 -25.51
CA LEU A 259 25.27 27.13 -25.69
C LEU A 259 24.23 27.71 -24.73
N ILE A 260 24.60 27.86 -23.45
CA ILE A 260 23.74 28.49 -22.43
C ILE A 260 23.37 29.91 -22.85
N THR A 261 24.32 30.68 -23.36
CA THR A 261 24.06 32.06 -23.84
C THR A 261 23.09 32.10 -25.01
N MET A 262 23.23 31.20 -26.00
CA MET A 262 22.29 31.11 -27.12
C MET A 262 20.87 30.74 -26.67
N VAL A 263 20.74 29.76 -25.77
CA VAL A 263 19.45 29.29 -25.25
C VAL A 263 18.76 30.39 -24.43
N ILE A 264 19.49 31.09 -23.55
CA ILE A 264 18.96 32.25 -22.80
C ILE A 264 18.52 33.35 -23.78
N GLY A 265 19.27 33.59 -24.85
CA GLY A 265 18.89 34.54 -25.90
C GLY A 265 17.54 34.21 -26.52
N ARG A 266 17.30 32.93 -26.87
CA ARG A 266 16.02 32.47 -27.44
C ARG A 266 14.86 32.58 -26.46
N LEU A 267 15.07 32.19 -25.20
CA LEU A 267 14.04 32.30 -24.14
C LEU A 267 13.67 33.75 -23.80
N ARG A 268 14.51 34.72 -24.15
CA ARG A 268 14.22 36.15 -24.00
C ARG A 268 13.40 36.73 -25.14
N THR A 269 13.63 36.27 -26.38
CA THR A 269 13.01 36.88 -27.57
C THR A 269 11.76 36.12 -28.04
N ASP A 270 11.81 34.80 -28.02
CA ASP A 270 10.85 33.94 -28.72
C ASP A 270 9.74 33.45 -27.77
N ASP A 271 8.66 32.92 -28.34
CA ASP A 271 7.67 32.10 -27.64
C ASP A 271 7.96 30.64 -28.00
N VAL A 272 8.74 29.96 -27.16
CA VAL A 272 9.27 28.62 -27.47
C VAL A 272 8.15 27.58 -27.58
N TYR A 273 7.03 27.78 -26.91
CA TYR A 273 5.89 26.85 -26.89
C TYR A 273 4.75 27.28 -27.83
N ASN A 274 4.86 28.44 -28.50
CA ASN A 274 3.79 29.02 -29.33
C ASN A 274 2.44 29.11 -28.58
N HIS A 275 2.46 29.44 -27.29
CA HIS A 275 1.26 29.54 -26.45
C HIS A 275 0.55 30.90 -26.56
N ALA A 276 1.26 31.98 -26.94
CA ALA A 276 0.69 33.33 -27.02
C ALA A 276 -0.59 33.44 -27.89
N PRO A 277 -0.73 32.75 -29.04
CA PRO A 277 -1.96 32.78 -29.83
C PRO A 277 -3.21 32.26 -29.08
N HIS A 278 -3.03 31.40 -28.08
CA HIS A 278 -4.13 30.84 -27.27
C HIS A 278 -4.59 31.81 -26.16
N TYR A 279 -3.80 32.85 -25.89
CA TYR A 279 -4.04 33.89 -24.88
C TYR A 279 -4.08 35.28 -25.54
N PRO A 280 -5.20 35.64 -26.19
CA PRO A 280 -5.30 36.90 -26.93
C PRO A 280 -5.30 38.16 -26.03
N ASN A 281 -5.62 38.03 -24.74
CA ASN A 281 -5.59 39.13 -23.79
C ASN A 281 -4.13 39.43 -23.37
N PRO A 282 -3.61 40.66 -23.56
CA PRO A 282 -2.26 41.03 -23.16
C PRO A 282 -1.94 40.79 -21.67
N ASP A 283 -2.95 40.87 -20.80
CA ASP A 283 -2.80 40.63 -19.37
C ASP A 283 -2.51 39.16 -19.04
N HIS A 284 -2.71 38.24 -19.99
CA HIS A 284 -2.44 36.81 -19.82
C HIS A 284 -1.02 36.42 -20.25
N ARG A 285 -0.18 37.39 -20.65
CA ARG A 285 1.17 37.16 -21.19
C ARG A 285 1.99 36.23 -20.31
N SER A 286 2.08 36.50 -19.02
CA SER A 286 2.97 35.73 -18.14
C SER A 286 2.46 34.33 -17.84
N THR A 287 1.14 34.10 -17.97
CA THR A 287 0.57 32.75 -17.97
C THR A 287 0.93 32.01 -19.27
N ALA A 288 0.81 32.66 -20.43
CA ALA A 288 1.19 32.07 -21.72
C ALA A 288 2.67 31.65 -21.76
N LEU A 289 3.55 32.49 -21.20
CA LEU A 289 5.00 32.25 -21.15
C LEU A 289 5.46 31.49 -19.90
N ALA A 290 4.55 31.01 -19.04
CA ALA A 290 4.91 30.46 -17.74
C ALA A 290 5.82 29.23 -17.82
N ALA A 291 5.60 28.35 -18.81
CA ALA A 291 6.42 27.14 -18.99
C ALA A 291 7.88 27.51 -19.29
N GLN A 292 8.12 28.38 -20.27
CA GLN A 292 9.48 28.83 -20.61
C GLN A 292 10.11 29.71 -19.52
N GLY A 293 9.29 30.47 -18.76
CA GLY A 293 9.74 31.19 -17.57
C GLY A 293 10.26 30.23 -16.49
N GLY A 294 9.63 29.06 -16.32
CA GLY A 294 10.13 28.00 -15.43
C GLY A 294 11.48 27.44 -15.86
N LEU A 295 11.66 27.17 -17.17
CA LEU A 295 12.94 26.70 -17.73
C LEU A 295 14.05 27.73 -17.53
N LEU A 296 13.76 29.01 -17.85
CA LEU A 296 14.73 30.09 -17.76
C LEU A 296 15.26 30.28 -16.34
N TYR A 297 14.40 30.17 -15.33
CA TYR A 297 14.83 30.24 -13.93
C TYR A 297 15.91 29.20 -13.61
N VAL A 298 15.76 27.94 -14.08
CA VAL A 298 16.74 26.88 -13.82
C VAL A 298 18.02 27.12 -14.62
N ILE A 299 17.88 27.50 -15.89
CA ILE A 299 19.02 27.71 -16.81
C ILE A 299 19.94 28.85 -16.34
N LEU A 300 19.39 29.88 -15.70
CA LEU A 300 20.16 31.02 -15.19
C LEU A 300 21.24 30.63 -14.16
N TYR A 301 21.15 29.47 -13.50
CA TYR A 301 22.17 29.01 -12.56
C TYR A 301 23.49 28.58 -13.23
N TRP A 302 23.48 28.24 -14.52
CA TRP A 302 24.72 28.07 -15.30
C TRP A 302 25.25 29.39 -15.86
N ALA A 303 24.53 30.51 -15.67
CA ALA A 303 24.96 31.86 -16.07
C ALA A 303 24.88 32.85 -14.88
N PRO A 304 25.58 32.59 -13.76
CA PRO A 304 25.47 33.40 -12.53
C PRO A 304 25.91 34.86 -12.73
N SER A 305 26.75 35.15 -13.74
CA SER A 305 27.14 36.50 -14.12
C SER A 305 25.95 37.40 -14.47
N ILE A 306 24.91 36.84 -15.09
CA ILE A 306 23.67 37.56 -15.44
C ILE A 306 22.88 37.90 -14.17
N LEU A 307 22.73 36.95 -13.25
CA LEU A 307 22.01 37.13 -11.98
C LEU A 307 22.66 38.19 -11.09
N VAL A 308 24.00 38.22 -11.02
CA VAL A 308 24.75 39.13 -10.15
C VAL A 308 24.96 40.50 -10.79
N ARG A 309 25.43 40.56 -12.04
CA ARG A 309 25.91 41.80 -12.70
C ARG A 309 25.05 42.27 -13.87
N GLY A 310 24.22 41.41 -14.45
CA GLY A 310 23.46 41.65 -15.68
C GLY A 310 22.20 42.50 -15.50
N THR A 311 22.33 43.76 -15.06
CA THR A 311 21.18 44.63 -14.71
C THR A 311 20.18 44.86 -15.84
N SER A 312 20.63 45.09 -17.07
CA SER A 312 19.74 45.28 -18.23
C SER A 312 19.03 43.99 -18.65
N ALA A 313 19.79 42.89 -18.74
CA ALA A 313 19.27 41.58 -19.12
C ALA A 313 18.24 41.08 -18.08
N MET A 314 18.54 41.19 -16.78
CA MET A 314 17.60 40.78 -15.73
C MET A 314 16.33 41.62 -15.70
N ARG A 315 16.40 42.92 -15.99
CA ARG A 315 15.19 43.77 -16.11
C ARG A 315 14.26 43.26 -17.22
N GLU A 316 14.81 43.03 -18.41
CA GLU A 316 14.04 42.51 -19.55
C GLU A 316 13.44 41.13 -19.25
N ILE A 317 14.21 40.23 -18.64
CA ILE A 317 13.75 38.90 -18.23
C ILE A 317 12.58 39.00 -17.24
N VAL A 318 12.71 39.84 -16.22
CA VAL A 318 11.68 40.01 -15.18
C VAL A 318 10.42 40.65 -15.74
N ASP A 319 10.54 41.71 -16.54
CA ASP A 319 9.39 42.40 -17.13
C ASP A 319 8.60 41.48 -18.08
N ARG A 320 9.31 40.61 -18.81
CA ARG A 320 8.70 39.67 -19.75
C ARG A 320 7.98 38.51 -19.07
N HIS A 321 8.60 37.90 -18.06
CA HIS A 321 8.19 36.58 -17.53
C HIS A 321 7.64 36.60 -16.08
N TYR A 322 8.03 37.57 -15.24
CA TYR A 322 7.84 37.46 -13.77
C TYR A 322 7.19 38.70 -13.10
N ALA A 323 6.85 39.74 -13.87
CA ALA A 323 6.36 41.02 -13.31
C ALA A 323 5.04 40.89 -12.51
N ASP A 324 4.16 40.01 -12.97
CA ASP A 324 2.83 39.67 -12.47
C ASP A 324 2.76 38.24 -11.91
N ASN A 325 3.88 37.51 -11.92
CA ASN A 325 3.99 36.16 -11.39
C ASN A 325 5.36 35.90 -10.75
N TRP A 326 5.47 36.14 -9.45
CA TRP A 326 6.75 36.02 -8.71
C TRP A 326 6.96 34.67 -8.03
N VAL A 327 5.94 33.82 -7.99
CA VAL A 327 6.05 32.41 -7.60
C VAL A 327 5.89 31.54 -8.84
N VAL A 328 6.92 30.77 -9.19
CA VAL A 328 6.97 30.02 -10.45
C VAL A 328 7.10 28.52 -10.21
N THR A 329 6.59 27.73 -11.16
CA THR A 329 6.72 26.28 -11.20
C THR A 329 7.84 25.90 -12.15
N CYS A 330 8.90 25.25 -11.65
CA CYS A 330 10.00 24.77 -12.50
C CYS A 330 9.65 23.44 -13.15
N VAL A 331 9.11 22.53 -12.33
CA VAL A 331 8.58 21.21 -12.69
C VAL A 331 7.38 20.95 -11.80
N PRO A 332 6.38 20.17 -12.25
CA PRO A 332 5.24 19.81 -11.41
C PRO A 332 5.69 19.33 -10.01
N GLY A 333 5.19 19.97 -8.95
CA GLY A 333 5.57 19.66 -7.57
C GLY A 333 6.76 20.45 -7.00
N MET A 334 7.40 21.32 -7.78
CA MET A 334 8.48 22.21 -7.33
C MET A 334 8.13 23.67 -7.64
N THR A 335 7.90 24.44 -6.58
CA THR A 335 7.57 25.87 -6.67
C THR A 335 8.64 26.71 -6.00
N VAL A 336 8.91 27.88 -6.58
CA VAL A 336 9.96 28.78 -6.10
C VAL A 336 9.42 30.18 -6.02
N ASN A 337 9.61 30.82 -4.86
CA ASN A 337 9.38 32.25 -4.69
C ASN A 337 10.63 33.03 -5.08
N LEU A 338 10.58 33.72 -6.22
CA LEU A 338 11.71 34.46 -6.78
C LEU A 338 12.13 35.64 -5.89
N LEU A 339 11.24 36.21 -5.08
CA LEU A 339 11.57 37.33 -4.18
C LEU A 339 12.56 36.90 -3.08
N ALA A 340 12.42 35.66 -2.59
CA ALA A 340 13.32 35.08 -1.61
C ALA A 340 14.55 34.47 -2.31
N GLU A 341 14.32 33.69 -3.37
CA GLU A 341 15.37 32.90 -4.01
C GLU A 341 16.39 33.77 -4.76
N TRP A 342 16.00 34.92 -5.30
CA TRP A 342 16.96 35.82 -5.94
C TRP A 342 17.51 36.92 -5.04
N GLN A 343 17.14 36.93 -3.75
CA GLN A 343 17.63 37.93 -2.78
C GLN A 343 19.18 38.06 -2.74
N PRO A 344 19.98 36.97 -2.83
CA PRO A 344 21.44 37.06 -2.81
C PRO A 344 22.04 37.70 -4.08
N TYR A 345 21.31 37.75 -5.18
CA TYR A 345 21.80 38.20 -6.48
C TYR A 345 21.39 39.66 -6.76
N GLU A 346 22.34 40.59 -6.78
CA GLU A 346 22.06 42.02 -6.80
C GLU A 346 21.23 42.48 -8.01
N ALA A 347 21.61 42.09 -9.23
CA ALA A 347 20.88 42.47 -10.44
C ALA A 347 19.47 41.86 -10.49
N ALA A 348 19.32 40.58 -10.17
CA ALA A 348 18.03 39.89 -10.14
C ALA A 348 17.09 40.42 -9.04
N ALA A 349 17.59 40.58 -7.81
CA ALA A 349 16.82 41.14 -6.69
C ALA A 349 16.35 42.56 -6.98
N THR A 350 17.19 43.37 -7.63
CA THR A 350 16.83 44.75 -7.99
C THR A 350 15.78 44.80 -9.08
N ALA A 351 15.88 43.94 -10.10
CA ALA A 351 14.85 43.82 -11.14
C ALA A 351 13.49 43.39 -10.54
N MET A 352 13.48 42.35 -9.69
CA MET A 352 12.26 41.88 -9.02
C MET A 352 11.62 42.95 -8.12
N ARG A 353 12.40 43.67 -7.32
CA ARG A 353 11.86 44.75 -6.46
C ARG A 353 11.23 45.90 -7.26
N ASN A 354 11.72 46.17 -8.46
CA ASN A 354 11.20 47.22 -9.31
C ASN A 354 9.90 46.79 -10.02
N ALA A 355 9.80 45.53 -10.44
CA ALA A 355 8.61 45.01 -11.09
C ALA A 355 7.49 44.70 -10.07
N VAL A 356 7.82 43.99 -8.99
CA VAL A 356 6.86 43.51 -7.97
C VAL A 356 6.85 44.47 -6.78
N THR A 357 6.22 45.62 -6.96
CA THR A 357 6.02 46.57 -5.86
C THR A 357 4.87 46.13 -4.95
N PRO A 358 4.87 46.48 -3.64
CA PRO A 358 3.78 46.12 -2.73
C PRO A 358 2.42 46.64 -3.20
N ARG A 359 2.40 47.78 -3.91
CA ARG A 359 1.19 48.36 -4.49
C ARG A 359 0.71 47.55 -5.70
N ALA A 360 1.59 47.25 -6.66
CA ALA A 360 1.24 46.46 -7.84
C ALA A 360 0.75 45.05 -7.45
N ALA A 361 1.44 44.40 -6.52
CA ALA A 361 1.02 43.09 -6.00
C ALA A 361 -0.37 43.14 -5.33
N LYS A 362 -0.65 44.22 -4.57
CA LYS A 362 -1.96 44.43 -3.96
C LYS A 362 -3.07 44.61 -5.01
N GLU A 363 -2.84 45.45 -6.02
CA GLU A 363 -3.78 45.68 -7.12
C GLU A 363 -4.07 44.38 -7.89
N LEU A 364 -3.05 43.55 -8.16
CA LEU A 364 -3.23 42.23 -8.78
C LEU A 364 -4.09 41.28 -7.93
N ILE A 365 -3.89 41.25 -6.61
CA ILE A 365 -4.68 40.41 -5.69
C ILE A 365 -6.13 40.88 -5.62
N GLU A 366 -6.38 42.19 -5.53
CA GLU A 366 -7.75 42.75 -5.53
C GLU A 366 -8.48 42.46 -6.84
N ASN A 367 -7.79 42.59 -7.99
CA ASN A 367 -8.34 42.26 -9.30
C ASN A 367 -8.67 40.76 -9.39
N ALA A 368 -7.74 39.88 -9.01
CA ALA A 368 -7.98 38.44 -8.99
C ALA A 368 -9.17 38.07 -8.10
N SER A 369 -9.30 38.68 -6.92
CA SER A 369 -10.44 38.44 -6.03
C SER A 369 -11.78 38.89 -6.64
N THR A 370 -11.80 40.01 -7.36
CA THR A 370 -13.01 40.49 -8.04
C THR A 370 -13.40 39.55 -9.19
N SER A 371 -12.41 39.14 -9.99
CA SER A 371 -12.63 38.17 -11.08
C SER A 371 -13.16 36.83 -10.58
N VAL A 372 -12.78 36.37 -9.37
CA VAL A 372 -13.35 35.13 -8.79
C VAL A 372 -14.85 35.25 -8.59
N ASP A 373 -15.33 36.39 -8.09
CA ASP A 373 -16.77 36.56 -7.84
C ASP A 373 -17.54 36.67 -9.17
N ASP A 374 -16.98 37.35 -10.19
CA ASP A 374 -17.55 37.41 -11.55
C ASP A 374 -17.62 36.02 -12.22
N LEU A 375 -16.53 35.25 -12.14
CA LEU A 375 -16.43 33.88 -12.66
C LEU A 375 -17.43 32.95 -11.97
N LYS A 376 -17.62 33.08 -10.65
CA LYS A 376 -18.64 32.30 -9.93
C LYS A 376 -20.06 32.61 -10.41
N MET A 377 -20.38 33.87 -10.74
CA MET A 377 -21.68 34.19 -11.35
C MET A 377 -21.84 33.55 -12.74
N ALA A 378 -20.78 33.56 -13.54
CA ALA A 378 -20.77 32.90 -14.84
C ALA A 378 -20.96 31.37 -14.72
N PHE A 379 -20.24 30.72 -13.80
CA PHE A 379 -20.37 29.28 -13.56
C PHE A 379 -21.78 28.89 -13.09
N ASN A 380 -22.37 29.63 -12.17
CA ASN A 380 -23.76 29.39 -11.75
C ASN A 380 -24.74 29.47 -12.92
N THR A 381 -24.45 30.30 -13.93
CA THR A 381 -25.29 30.41 -15.12
C THR A 381 -25.08 29.22 -16.07
N TYR A 382 -23.82 28.89 -16.39
CA TYR A 382 -23.50 27.88 -17.41
C TYR A 382 -23.59 26.44 -16.91
N LEU A 383 -23.22 26.17 -15.66
CA LEU A 383 -23.26 24.82 -15.06
C LEU A 383 -24.64 24.42 -14.54
N THR A 384 -25.68 25.24 -14.79
CA THR A 384 -27.05 24.82 -14.51
C THR A 384 -27.47 23.74 -15.52
N GLU A 385 -28.07 22.67 -15.01
CA GLU A 385 -28.51 21.53 -15.81
C GLU A 385 -29.40 21.97 -16.98
N GLY A 386 -29.07 21.52 -18.20
CA GLY A 386 -29.80 21.84 -19.43
C GLY A 386 -29.38 23.12 -20.16
N VAL A 387 -28.44 23.92 -19.63
CA VAL A 387 -27.94 25.14 -20.31
C VAL A 387 -26.85 24.82 -21.34
N LEU A 388 -25.81 24.08 -20.96
CA LEU A 388 -24.70 23.68 -21.84
C LEU A 388 -25.13 22.58 -22.82
N THR A 389 -25.90 22.97 -23.84
CA THR A 389 -26.26 22.14 -24.99
C THR A 389 -25.29 22.39 -26.15
N GLU A 390 -25.23 21.46 -27.10
CA GLU A 390 -24.38 21.59 -28.30
C GLU A 390 -24.64 22.90 -29.05
N GLU A 391 -25.92 23.28 -29.20
CA GLU A 391 -26.34 24.52 -29.85
C GLU A 391 -25.84 25.76 -29.11
N PHE A 392 -25.99 25.77 -27.78
CA PHE A 392 -25.58 26.90 -26.95
C PHE A 392 -24.06 27.12 -27.01
N VAL A 393 -23.28 26.03 -27.02
CA VAL A 393 -21.81 26.09 -27.11
C VAL A 393 -21.35 26.68 -28.44
N LEU A 394 -21.98 26.27 -29.55
CA LEU A 394 -21.67 26.79 -30.88
C LEU A 394 -21.99 28.28 -31.03
N GLU A 395 -23.12 28.73 -30.47
CA GLU A 395 -23.51 30.14 -30.51
C GLU A 395 -22.63 31.04 -29.62
N ASN A 396 -22.12 30.50 -28.51
CA ASN A 396 -21.43 31.27 -27.47
C ASN A 396 -19.93 30.93 -27.32
N GLU A 397 -19.31 30.31 -28.33
CA GLU A 397 -17.92 29.84 -28.29
C GLU A 397 -16.95 30.90 -27.74
N ARG A 398 -16.99 32.13 -28.27
CA ARG A 398 -16.04 33.18 -27.86
C ARG A 398 -16.17 33.54 -26.38
N VAL A 399 -17.40 33.59 -25.86
CA VAL A 399 -17.67 33.94 -24.46
C VAL A 399 -17.20 32.81 -23.56
N LEU A 400 -17.56 31.57 -23.88
CA LEU A 400 -17.16 30.38 -23.12
C LEU A 400 -15.64 30.23 -23.08
N MET A 401 -14.96 30.40 -24.21
CA MET A 401 -13.50 30.32 -24.29
C MET A 401 -12.80 31.41 -23.47
N ASN A 402 -13.36 32.63 -23.40
CA ASN A 402 -12.81 33.69 -22.56
C ASN A 402 -12.98 33.35 -21.07
N VAL A 403 -14.16 32.87 -20.67
CA VAL A 403 -14.42 32.45 -19.28
C VAL A 403 -13.46 31.33 -18.86
N VAL A 404 -13.21 30.34 -19.71
CA VAL A 404 -12.24 29.26 -19.43
C VAL A 404 -10.81 29.79 -19.30
N ARG A 405 -10.39 30.73 -20.16
CA ARG A 405 -9.07 31.36 -20.08
C ARG A 405 -8.92 32.15 -18.77
N ASP A 406 -9.86 33.02 -18.48
CA ASP A 406 -9.85 33.88 -17.29
C ASP A 406 -9.85 33.02 -16.03
N ALA A 407 -10.68 31.96 -15.99
CA ALA A 407 -10.72 31.03 -14.87
C ALA A 407 -9.38 30.33 -14.63
N ASN A 408 -8.71 29.84 -15.67
CA ASN A 408 -7.41 29.17 -15.53
C ASN A 408 -6.29 30.12 -15.14
N VAL A 409 -6.27 31.33 -15.71
CA VAL A 409 -5.28 32.37 -15.38
C VAL A 409 -5.42 32.77 -13.90
N VAL A 410 -6.64 33.05 -13.46
CA VAL A 410 -6.94 33.43 -12.06
C VAL A 410 -6.65 32.27 -11.11
N ALA A 411 -7.09 31.04 -11.44
CA ALA A 411 -6.84 29.86 -10.62
C ALA A 411 -5.33 29.59 -10.45
N ARG A 412 -4.56 29.71 -11.54
CA ARG A 412 -3.09 29.57 -11.52
C ARG A 412 -2.44 30.61 -10.62
N PHE A 413 -2.80 31.88 -10.80
CA PHE A 413 -2.27 32.97 -9.99
C PHE A 413 -2.56 32.75 -8.50
N LEU A 414 -3.82 32.43 -8.15
CA LEU A 414 -4.23 32.26 -6.76
C LEU A 414 -3.54 31.07 -6.08
N LEU A 415 -3.41 29.93 -6.76
CA LEU A 415 -2.72 28.76 -6.22
C LEU A 415 -1.23 29.03 -6.00
N LEU A 416 -0.55 29.68 -6.96
CA LEU A 416 0.88 29.95 -6.86
C LEU A 416 1.19 30.99 -5.79
N GLN A 417 0.51 32.15 -5.79
CA GLN A 417 0.83 33.24 -4.87
C GLN A 417 0.44 32.95 -3.42
N ASN A 418 -0.52 32.05 -3.18
CA ASN A 418 -0.89 31.65 -1.82
C ASN A 418 0.07 30.63 -1.19
N SER A 419 1.02 30.07 -1.97
CA SER A 419 1.88 28.99 -1.50
C SER A 419 3.00 29.44 -0.55
N THR A 420 3.58 30.62 -0.79
CA THR A 420 4.79 31.10 -0.08
C THR A 420 4.69 32.60 0.21
N PRO A 421 4.27 33.00 1.44
CA PRO A 421 4.20 34.40 1.81
C PRO A 421 5.60 35.02 1.90
N HIS A 422 5.74 36.25 1.41
CA HIS A 422 6.98 37.03 1.53
C HIS A 422 6.67 38.37 2.20
N ALA A 423 7.57 38.86 3.07
CA ALA A 423 7.31 40.05 3.89
C ALA A 423 7.03 41.33 3.08
N SER A 424 7.51 41.41 1.83
CA SER A 424 7.29 42.55 0.94
C SER A 424 5.90 42.56 0.26
N VAL A 425 5.15 41.47 0.31
CA VAL A 425 3.84 41.34 -0.35
C VAL A 425 2.79 40.90 0.67
N SER A 426 1.78 41.74 0.88
CA SER A 426 0.66 41.41 1.78
C SER A 426 -0.37 40.55 1.05
N LEU A 427 -0.62 39.34 1.57
CA LEU A 427 -1.64 38.42 1.05
C LEU A 427 -3.01 38.58 1.73
N ALA A 428 -3.22 39.61 2.55
CA ALA A 428 -4.42 39.75 3.39
C ALA A 428 -5.75 39.83 2.63
N GLN A 429 -5.73 40.20 1.35
CA GLN A 429 -6.92 40.32 0.48
C GLN A 429 -7.15 39.10 -0.41
N MET A 430 -6.37 38.03 -0.24
CA MET A 430 -6.56 36.80 -1.00
C MET A 430 -7.92 36.15 -0.67
N PRO A 431 -8.61 35.57 -1.67
CA PRO A 431 -9.80 34.77 -1.45
C PRO A 431 -9.56 33.63 -0.45
N SER A 432 -10.60 33.24 0.27
CA SER A 432 -10.51 32.09 1.18
C SER A 432 -10.17 30.81 0.41
N LYS A 433 -9.46 29.87 1.06
CA LYS A 433 -9.13 28.58 0.46
C LYS A 433 -10.38 27.82 -0.04
N GLU A 434 -11.50 27.92 0.68
CA GLU A 434 -12.80 27.35 0.25
C GLU A 434 -13.26 27.96 -1.09
N LYS A 435 -13.21 29.29 -1.25
CA LYS A 435 -13.59 29.94 -2.51
C LYS A 435 -12.69 29.52 -3.67
N ILE A 436 -11.39 29.33 -3.43
CA ILE A 436 -10.43 28.87 -4.45
C ILE A 436 -10.74 27.43 -4.86
N VAL A 437 -11.06 26.56 -3.90
CA VAL A 437 -11.47 25.17 -4.20
C VAL A 437 -12.74 25.13 -5.04
N ASP A 438 -13.77 25.90 -4.69
CA ASP A 438 -14.98 25.95 -5.51
C ASP A 438 -14.68 26.41 -6.95
N LEU A 439 -13.87 27.47 -7.10
CA LEU A 439 -13.45 27.96 -8.41
C LEU A 439 -12.76 26.86 -9.23
N LEU A 440 -11.85 26.09 -8.62
CA LEU A 440 -11.15 25.00 -9.28
C LEU A 440 -12.08 23.87 -9.70
N LEU A 441 -13.05 23.51 -8.86
CA LEU A 441 -14.02 22.45 -9.13
C LEU A 441 -14.96 22.86 -10.28
N ASP A 442 -15.53 24.05 -10.20
CA ASP A 442 -16.46 24.57 -11.23
C ASP A 442 -15.73 24.81 -12.56
N CYS A 443 -14.48 25.29 -12.51
CA CYS A 443 -13.64 25.45 -13.69
C CYS A 443 -13.34 24.10 -14.35
N ALA A 444 -12.96 23.08 -13.58
CA ALA A 444 -12.69 21.74 -14.11
C ALA A 444 -13.96 21.07 -14.69
N GLU A 445 -15.12 21.29 -14.07
CA GLU A 445 -16.42 20.82 -14.57
C GLU A 445 -16.75 21.46 -15.93
N LEU A 446 -16.64 22.78 -16.06
CA LEU A 446 -16.90 23.49 -17.31
C LEU A 446 -15.95 23.03 -18.42
N GLU A 447 -14.65 22.92 -18.12
CA GLU A 447 -13.64 22.43 -19.07
C GLU A 447 -13.99 21.04 -19.60
N ASN A 448 -14.35 20.13 -18.70
CA ASN A 448 -14.67 18.76 -19.09
C ASN A 448 -15.96 18.69 -19.92
N ALA A 449 -16.98 19.47 -19.54
CA ALA A 449 -18.22 19.57 -20.30
C ALA A 449 -17.97 20.09 -21.73
N LEU A 450 -17.21 21.19 -21.87
CA LEU A 450 -16.87 21.75 -23.18
C LEU A 450 -16.01 20.80 -24.02
N LYS A 451 -14.98 20.17 -23.44
CA LYS A 451 -14.16 19.17 -24.14
C LYS A 451 -15.01 18.01 -24.65
N THR A 452 -15.96 17.53 -23.84
CA THR A 452 -16.86 16.43 -24.23
C THR A 452 -17.74 16.83 -25.41
N ILE A 453 -18.36 18.02 -25.34
CA ILE A 453 -19.21 18.56 -26.40
C ILE A 453 -18.41 18.78 -27.69
N TYR A 454 -17.24 19.43 -27.64
CA TYR A 454 -16.41 19.65 -28.82
C TYR A 454 -15.89 18.34 -29.43
N THR A 455 -15.52 17.35 -28.60
CA THR A 455 -15.09 16.03 -29.09
C THR A 455 -16.24 15.31 -29.81
N SER A 456 -17.45 15.34 -29.23
CA SER A 456 -18.67 14.81 -29.86
C SER A 456 -18.90 15.48 -31.21
N LEU A 457 -18.97 16.81 -31.24
CA LEU A 457 -19.24 17.61 -32.44
C LEU A 457 -18.20 17.42 -33.55
N LEU A 458 -16.92 17.27 -33.21
CA LEU A 458 -15.85 16.98 -34.18
C LEU A 458 -16.00 15.58 -34.78
N SER A 459 -16.37 14.59 -33.98
CA SER A 459 -16.54 13.21 -34.45
C SER A 459 -17.76 13.00 -35.35
N THR A 460 -18.87 13.70 -35.06
CA THR A 460 -20.16 13.59 -35.77
C THR A 460 -20.38 14.68 -36.82
N LYS A 461 -19.36 15.51 -37.09
CA LYS A 461 -19.44 16.72 -37.92
C LYS A 461 -20.09 16.49 -39.30
N ASN A 462 -19.67 15.42 -39.99
CA ASN A 462 -20.17 15.07 -41.33
C ASN A 462 -21.60 14.52 -41.28
N GLU A 463 -21.92 13.71 -40.26
CA GLU A 463 -23.24 13.12 -40.08
C GLU A 463 -24.29 14.19 -39.76
N LEU A 464 -23.96 15.10 -38.82
CA LEU A 464 -24.80 16.24 -38.46
C LEU A 464 -25.04 17.17 -39.65
N TRP A 465 -24.03 17.40 -40.48
CA TRP A 465 -24.18 18.23 -41.69
C TRP A 465 -25.17 17.60 -42.68
N GLU A 466 -25.04 16.31 -42.99
CA GLU A 466 -25.94 15.62 -43.92
C GLU A 466 -27.35 15.48 -43.35
N GLU A 467 -27.50 15.23 -42.05
CA GLU A 467 -28.81 15.19 -41.40
C GLU A 467 -29.52 16.55 -41.44
N CYS A 468 -28.83 17.63 -41.09
CA CYS A 468 -29.40 18.98 -41.14
C CYS A 468 -29.74 19.38 -42.58
N LYS A 469 -28.89 19.02 -43.56
CA LYS A 469 -29.16 19.25 -44.99
C LYS A 469 -30.43 18.53 -45.44
N ARG A 470 -30.57 17.26 -45.07
CA ARG A 470 -31.74 16.44 -45.39
C ARG A 470 -33.00 17.03 -44.76
N GLU A 471 -33.00 17.32 -43.46
CA GLU A 471 -34.16 17.90 -42.78
C GLU A 471 -34.52 19.28 -43.36
N ALA A 472 -33.56 20.18 -43.56
CA ALA A 472 -33.84 21.48 -44.20
C ALA A 472 -34.47 21.32 -45.59
N GLY A 473 -33.93 20.41 -46.42
CA GLY A 473 -34.48 20.10 -47.74
C GLY A 473 -35.87 19.48 -47.68
N ASP A 474 -36.11 18.55 -46.75
CA ASP A 474 -37.40 17.88 -46.52
C ASP A 474 -38.48 18.90 -46.11
N ARG A 475 -38.18 19.81 -45.16
CA ARG A 475 -39.11 20.85 -44.71
C ARG A 475 -39.44 21.86 -45.82
N MET A 476 -38.46 22.22 -46.66
CA MET A 476 -38.71 23.03 -47.87
C MET A 476 -39.64 22.33 -48.86
N ARG A 477 -39.48 21.02 -49.08
CA ARG A 477 -40.36 20.21 -49.94
C ARG A 477 -41.77 20.08 -49.35
N GLU A 478 -41.89 19.94 -48.03
CA GLU A 478 -43.18 19.93 -47.33
C GLU A 478 -43.91 21.28 -47.41
N LEU A 479 -43.19 22.40 -47.26
CA LEU A 479 -43.74 23.74 -47.48
C LEU A 479 -44.20 23.93 -48.93
N SER A 480 -43.41 23.47 -49.91
CA SER A 480 -43.81 23.47 -51.32
C SER A 480 -45.10 22.67 -51.55
N ALA A 481 -45.21 21.46 -51.00
CA ALA A 481 -46.42 20.63 -51.09
C ALA A 481 -47.64 21.26 -50.40
N TYR A 482 -47.42 21.92 -49.27
CA TYR A 482 -48.45 22.64 -48.51
C TYR A 482 -49.08 23.79 -49.33
N PHE A 483 -48.27 24.62 -50.01
CA PHE A 483 -48.76 25.69 -50.90
C PHE A 483 -49.25 25.18 -52.26
N GLY A 484 -48.85 23.97 -52.67
CA GLY A 484 -49.34 23.28 -53.86
C GLY A 484 -50.71 22.62 -53.71
N GLY A 485 -51.25 22.55 -52.50
CA GLY A 485 -52.58 22.00 -52.21
C GLY A 485 -52.64 20.46 -52.14
N THR A 486 -51.50 19.78 -52.03
CA THR A 486 -51.40 18.32 -52.00
C THR A 486 -51.28 17.74 -50.58
N ALA A 487 -51.07 18.57 -49.56
CA ALA A 487 -50.99 18.16 -48.15
C ALA A 487 -52.40 18.07 -47.51
N GLY A 488 -52.89 16.84 -47.33
CA GLY A 488 -54.31 16.49 -47.19
C GLY A 488 -55.07 16.84 -45.91
N LEU A 489 -54.68 17.83 -45.08
CA LEU A 489 -55.38 18.12 -43.81
C LEU A 489 -55.67 19.60 -43.50
N SER A 490 -55.15 20.57 -44.27
CA SER A 490 -55.39 22.01 -44.03
C SER A 490 -56.03 22.69 -45.24
N ARG A 491 -57.11 23.47 -45.02
CA ARG A 491 -57.76 24.28 -46.08
C ARG A 491 -56.86 25.46 -46.44
N ASN A 492 -55.96 25.26 -47.40
CA ASN A 492 -54.99 26.28 -47.78
C ASN A 492 -55.41 27.01 -49.06
N LYS A 493 -55.08 28.30 -49.14
CA LYS A 493 -55.16 29.08 -50.38
C LYS A 493 -53.95 28.69 -51.23
N LYS A 494 -54.19 28.00 -52.35
CA LYS A 494 -53.14 27.56 -53.28
C LYS A 494 -52.39 28.79 -53.81
N ASP A 495 -51.08 28.80 -53.67
CA ASP A 495 -50.19 29.84 -54.20
C ASP A 495 -49.09 29.17 -55.03
N ASP A 496 -49.24 29.21 -56.36
CA ASP A 496 -48.31 28.55 -57.28
C ASP A 496 -46.92 29.22 -57.27
N ASN A 497 -46.81 30.50 -56.87
CA ASN A 497 -45.53 31.21 -56.78
C ASN A 497 -44.73 30.73 -55.57
N LEU A 498 -45.35 30.63 -54.39
CA LEU A 498 -44.69 30.11 -53.18
C LEU A 498 -44.31 28.63 -53.34
N ARG A 499 -45.15 27.83 -54.00
CA ARG A 499 -44.83 26.43 -54.30
C ARG A 499 -43.54 26.29 -55.11
N LEU A 500 -43.42 27.02 -56.22
CA LEU A 500 -42.24 26.99 -57.09
C LEU A 500 -41.02 27.56 -56.37
N TRP A 501 -41.21 28.60 -55.55
CA TRP A 501 -40.14 29.21 -54.76
C TRP A 501 -39.54 28.21 -53.74
N PHE A 502 -40.36 27.58 -52.89
CA PHE A 502 -39.88 26.58 -51.94
C PHE A 502 -39.28 25.32 -52.62
N ALA A 503 -39.79 24.93 -53.79
CA ALA A 503 -39.21 23.84 -54.58
C ALA A 503 -37.85 24.18 -55.18
N ASN A 504 -37.60 25.45 -55.51
CA ASN A 504 -36.28 25.89 -55.96
C ASN A 504 -35.31 25.98 -54.78
N LEU A 505 -35.74 26.50 -53.63
CA LEU A 505 -34.91 26.53 -52.42
C LEU A 505 -34.49 25.13 -51.97
N SER A 506 -35.37 24.12 -52.03
CA SER A 506 -34.96 22.75 -51.67
C SER A 506 -33.85 22.21 -52.57
N VAL A 507 -33.87 22.53 -53.87
CA VAL A 507 -32.80 22.15 -54.81
C VAL A 507 -31.50 22.90 -54.51
N GLU A 508 -31.58 24.16 -54.09
CA GLU A 508 -30.39 24.93 -53.65
C GLU A 508 -29.79 24.36 -52.36
N VAL A 509 -30.63 23.95 -51.39
CA VAL A 509 -30.19 23.23 -50.18
C VAL A 509 -29.53 21.89 -50.53
N ASP A 510 -30.10 21.11 -51.44
CA ASP A 510 -29.55 19.82 -51.87
C ASP A 510 -28.17 19.97 -52.58
N ARG A 511 -27.87 21.15 -53.14
CA ARG A 511 -26.59 21.47 -53.80
C ARG A 511 -25.48 21.88 -52.83
N LEU A 512 -25.78 22.16 -51.57
CA LEU A 512 -24.77 22.50 -50.57
C LEU A 512 -23.79 21.32 -50.41
N SER A 513 -22.49 21.59 -50.57
CA SER A 513 -21.43 20.60 -50.38
C SER A 513 -20.58 20.97 -49.17
N TYR A 514 -20.19 19.96 -48.39
CA TYR A 514 -19.29 20.12 -47.26
C TYR A 514 -17.83 20.43 -47.71
N ASP A 515 -17.43 19.98 -48.90
CA ASP A 515 -16.06 20.10 -49.41
C ASP A 515 -15.64 21.56 -49.70
N ASP A 516 -16.60 22.47 -49.86
CA ASP A 516 -16.36 23.90 -50.05
C ASP A 516 -17.14 24.72 -49.00
N PRO A 517 -16.63 24.80 -47.76
CA PRO A 517 -17.32 25.46 -46.65
C PRO A 517 -17.51 26.97 -46.85
N VAL A 518 -16.68 27.61 -47.69
CA VAL A 518 -16.76 29.04 -47.96
C VAL A 518 -17.89 29.34 -48.94
N ALA A 519 -18.01 28.56 -50.02
CA ALA A 519 -19.13 28.71 -50.95
C ALA A 519 -20.46 28.30 -50.30
N ALA A 520 -20.47 27.17 -49.58
CA ALA A 520 -21.64 26.69 -48.84
C ALA A 520 -22.10 27.69 -47.77
N GLY A 521 -21.16 28.32 -47.04
CA GLY A 521 -21.48 29.34 -46.05
C GLY A 521 -22.18 30.58 -46.65
N ARG A 522 -21.75 31.04 -47.84
CA ARG A 522 -22.40 32.16 -48.53
C ARG A 522 -23.81 31.80 -48.99
N THR A 523 -23.98 30.62 -49.59
CA THR A 523 -25.31 30.17 -50.04
C THR A 523 -26.26 29.94 -48.88
N ILE A 524 -25.79 29.43 -47.74
CA ILE A 524 -26.60 29.32 -46.51
C ILE A 524 -27.07 30.70 -46.02
N GLN A 525 -26.20 31.72 -46.03
CA GLN A 525 -26.59 33.08 -45.64
C GLN A 525 -27.63 33.70 -46.60
N GLU A 526 -27.48 33.46 -47.91
CA GLU A 526 -28.47 33.88 -48.90
C GLU A 526 -29.83 33.20 -48.68
N LEU A 527 -29.83 31.89 -48.40
CA LEU A 527 -31.03 31.12 -48.07
C LEU A 527 -31.68 31.60 -46.76
N ASP A 528 -30.91 31.87 -45.70
CA ASP A 528 -31.47 32.35 -44.43
C ASP A 528 -32.09 33.76 -44.58
N ALA A 529 -31.43 34.65 -45.33
CA ALA A 529 -31.97 35.97 -45.64
C ALA A 529 -33.29 35.86 -46.41
N ALA A 530 -33.33 34.99 -47.43
CA ALA A 530 -34.51 34.75 -48.24
C ALA A 530 -35.68 34.17 -47.42
N LEU A 531 -35.40 33.25 -46.48
CA LEU A 531 -36.39 32.70 -45.56
C LEU A 531 -36.90 33.73 -44.54
N THR A 532 -36.06 34.66 -44.12
CA THR A 532 -36.43 35.76 -43.22
C THR A 532 -37.37 36.76 -43.90
N GLU A 533 -37.12 37.10 -45.16
CA GLU A 533 -37.99 37.99 -45.92
C GLU A 533 -39.38 37.38 -46.13
N VAL A 534 -39.42 36.08 -46.42
CA VAL A 534 -40.66 35.33 -46.67
C VAL A 534 -41.48 35.11 -45.39
N GLU A 535 -40.87 35.13 -44.20
CA GLU A 535 -41.57 35.12 -42.92
C GLU A 535 -42.57 36.30 -42.77
N HIS A 536 -42.31 37.44 -43.43
CA HIS A 536 -43.16 38.64 -43.33
C HIS A 536 -44.41 38.59 -44.22
N PHE A 537 -44.60 37.54 -45.03
CA PHE A 537 -45.77 37.41 -45.89
C PHE A 537 -47.00 37.03 -45.07
N HIS A 538 -48.12 37.74 -45.28
CA HIS A 538 -49.38 37.49 -44.58
C HIS A 538 -49.82 36.01 -44.61
N GLN A 539 -49.60 35.32 -45.74
CA GLN A 539 -49.98 33.90 -45.91
C GLN A 539 -49.20 32.93 -45.00
N ILE A 540 -48.04 33.35 -44.49
CA ILE A 540 -47.14 32.57 -43.63
C ILE A 540 -47.32 32.97 -42.17
N ILE A 541 -47.49 34.26 -41.88
CA ILE A 541 -47.80 34.77 -40.53
C ILE A 541 -49.09 34.14 -40.00
N ASP A 542 -50.10 33.99 -40.85
CA ASP A 542 -51.41 33.46 -40.47
C ASP A 542 -51.40 31.94 -40.19
N ASN A 543 -50.34 31.21 -40.57
CA ASN A 543 -50.23 29.77 -40.32
C ASN A 543 -49.04 29.42 -39.42
N ILE A 544 -49.37 29.03 -38.18
CA ILE A 544 -48.40 28.62 -37.14
C ILE A 544 -47.50 27.47 -37.62
N HIS A 545 -48.04 26.48 -38.34
CA HIS A 545 -47.24 25.36 -38.84
C HIS A 545 -46.26 25.82 -39.92
N ALA A 546 -46.70 26.61 -40.91
CA ALA A 546 -45.80 27.12 -41.96
C ALA A 546 -44.67 27.98 -41.36
N LYS A 547 -45.01 28.79 -40.35
CA LYS A 547 -44.03 29.56 -39.59
C LYS A 547 -43.04 28.66 -38.82
N GLN A 548 -43.53 27.59 -38.18
CA GLN A 548 -42.67 26.63 -37.49
C GLN A 548 -41.70 25.93 -38.46
N TYR A 549 -42.19 25.45 -39.60
CA TYR A 549 -41.37 24.83 -40.64
C TYR A 549 -40.28 25.76 -41.19
N LEU A 550 -40.58 27.06 -41.35
CA LEU A 550 -39.59 28.07 -41.72
C LEU A 550 -38.54 28.26 -40.63
N LEU A 551 -38.96 28.40 -39.36
CA LEU A 551 -38.05 28.54 -38.23
C LEU A 551 -37.14 27.31 -38.07
N ASP A 552 -37.70 26.10 -38.19
CA ASP A 552 -36.94 24.86 -38.11
C ASP A 552 -35.93 24.75 -39.26
N SER A 553 -36.33 25.12 -40.49
CA SER A 553 -35.43 25.10 -41.64
C SER A 553 -34.29 26.10 -41.51
N ARG A 554 -34.58 27.31 -41.01
CA ARG A 554 -33.56 28.31 -40.67
C ARG A 554 -32.63 27.81 -39.56
N ARG A 555 -33.18 27.13 -38.56
CA ARG A 555 -32.38 26.50 -37.49
C ARG A 555 -31.45 25.42 -38.03
N TYR A 556 -31.92 24.54 -38.93
CA TYR A 556 -31.07 23.53 -39.56
C TYR A 556 -29.98 24.14 -40.45
N LEU A 557 -30.31 25.16 -41.24
CA LEU A 557 -29.32 25.91 -42.03
C LEU A 557 -28.30 26.64 -41.15
N GLY A 558 -28.76 27.26 -40.05
CA GLY A 558 -27.91 27.87 -39.04
C GLY A 558 -26.97 26.86 -38.39
N LYS A 559 -27.49 25.69 -37.99
CA LYS A 559 -26.68 24.58 -37.48
C LYS A 559 -25.64 24.12 -38.48
N MET A 560 -26.00 23.93 -39.75
CA MET A 560 -25.04 23.59 -40.81
C MET A 560 -23.89 24.61 -40.85
N MET A 561 -24.20 25.91 -40.87
CA MET A 561 -23.20 26.98 -40.88
C MET A 561 -22.31 26.98 -39.62
N MET A 562 -22.85 26.63 -38.46
CA MET A 562 -22.06 26.53 -37.23
C MET A 562 -21.19 25.27 -37.22
N THR A 563 -21.72 24.15 -37.69
CA THR A 563 -20.98 22.89 -37.82
C THR A 563 -19.74 23.08 -38.68
N THR A 564 -19.80 23.76 -39.83
CA THR A 564 -18.60 24.01 -40.65
C THR A 564 -17.51 24.81 -39.93
N ASN A 565 -17.88 25.72 -39.04
CA ASN A 565 -16.96 26.55 -38.25
C ASN A 565 -16.31 25.84 -37.06
N VAL A 566 -16.78 24.65 -36.66
CA VAL A 566 -16.13 23.85 -35.61
C VAL A 566 -14.72 23.47 -36.06
N ALA A 567 -13.71 24.00 -35.36
CA ALA A 567 -12.32 23.82 -35.71
C ALA A 567 -11.54 23.07 -34.62
N ASP A 568 -10.56 22.25 -35.02
CA ASP A 568 -9.63 21.58 -34.10
C ASP A 568 -8.85 22.57 -33.22
N SER A 569 -8.70 23.82 -33.69
CA SER A 569 -8.05 24.91 -32.96
C SER A 569 -8.73 25.26 -31.64
N ALA A 570 -10.06 25.09 -31.53
CA ALA A 570 -10.79 25.29 -30.27
C ALA A 570 -10.41 24.24 -29.23
N LEU A 571 -10.33 22.97 -29.64
CA LEU A 571 -9.93 21.86 -28.76
C LEU A 571 -8.45 21.98 -28.36
N ASN A 572 -7.56 22.35 -29.29
CA ASN A 572 -6.15 22.63 -28.99
C ASN A 572 -6.02 23.77 -27.97
N THR A 573 -6.81 24.84 -28.11
CA THR A 573 -6.83 25.94 -27.16
C THR A 573 -7.33 25.50 -25.78
N LEU A 574 -8.40 24.68 -25.72
CA LEU A 574 -8.88 24.13 -24.46
C LEU A 574 -7.81 23.27 -23.79
N THR A 575 -7.10 22.41 -24.53
CA THR A 575 -6.02 21.58 -23.97
C THR A 575 -4.90 22.42 -23.36
N ILE A 576 -4.42 23.45 -24.07
CA ILE A 576 -3.33 24.32 -23.59
C ILE A 576 -3.77 25.16 -22.38
N VAL A 577 -4.98 25.71 -22.41
CA VAL A 577 -5.49 26.59 -21.33
C VAL A 577 -5.85 25.81 -20.07
N SER A 578 -6.32 24.57 -20.23
CA SER A 578 -6.73 23.71 -19.11
C SER A 578 -5.58 22.94 -18.45
N ASP A 579 -4.32 23.16 -18.86
CA ASP A 579 -3.17 22.52 -18.22
C ASP A 579 -3.14 22.82 -16.71
N GLY A 580 -3.19 21.75 -15.91
CA GLY A 580 -3.22 21.79 -14.45
C GLY A 580 -1.91 21.35 -13.80
N ALA A 581 -0.85 21.09 -14.57
CA ALA A 581 0.40 20.52 -14.05
C ALA A 581 1.07 21.41 -12.99
N TYR A 582 0.82 22.73 -13.04
CA TYR A 582 1.29 23.70 -12.04
C TYR A 582 0.69 23.50 -10.65
N ALA A 583 -0.50 22.91 -10.54
CA ALA A 583 -1.19 22.70 -9.27
C ALA A 583 -0.60 21.52 -8.48
N TRP A 584 0.20 20.67 -9.14
CA TRP A 584 0.82 19.51 -8.51
C TRP A 584 1.76 19.93 -7.37
N GLY A 585 1.64 19.27 -6.22
CA GLY A 585 2.33 19.61 -4.97
C GLY A 585 1.81 20.86 -4.23
N LEU A 586 1.11 21.77 -4.92
CA LEU A 586 0.41 22.90 -4.29
C LEU A 586 -0.96 22.50 -3.73
N ILE A 587 -1.65 21.65 -4.48
CA ILE A 587 -3.01 21.19 -4.15
C ILE A 587 -3.05 20.39 -2.83
N ASP A 588 -1.92 19.80 -2.40
CA ASP A 588 -1.77 19.13 -1.11
C ASP A 588 -2.13 20.06 0.07
N SER A 589 -1.86 21.36 -0.05
CA SER A 589 -2.21 22.37 0.96
C SER A 589 -3.71 22.74 1.02
N TYR A 590 -4.49 22.22 0.06
CA TYR A 590 -5.93 22.38 -0.09
C TYR A 590 -6.71 21.08 0.14
N THR A 591 -6.01 19.96 0.39
CA THR A 591 -6.63 18.64 0.59
C THR A 591 -7.66 18.65 1.72
N GLU A 592 -7.39 19.34 2.83
CA GLU A 592 -8.34 19.44 3.94
C GLU A 592 -9.66 20.12 3.51
N GLN A 593 -9.59 21.20 2.72
CA GLN A 593 -10.78 21.90 2.22
C GLN A 593 -11.56 21.05 1.21
N LEU A 594 -10.86 20.31 0.34
CA LEU A 594 -11.49 19.33 -0.57
C LEU A 594 -12.22 18.24 0.23
N GLN A 595 -11.58 17.70 1.27
CA GLN A 595 -12.16 16.70 2.16
C GLN A 595 -13.38 17.25 2.92
N GLN A 596 -13.31 18.47 3.44
CA GLN A 596 -14.42 19.16 4.10
C GLN A 596 -15.61 19.38 3.14
N ARG A 597 -15.35 19.71 1.86
CA ARG A 597 -16.41 19.87 0.86
C ARG A 597 -17.17 18.57 0.64
N VAL A 598 -16.47 17.44 0.55
CA VAL A 598 -17.07 16.10 0.42
C VAL A 598 -17.83 15.70 1.69
N ARG A 599 -17.31 16.04 2.86
CA ARG A 599 -17.98 15.75 4.14
C ARG A 599 -19.30 16.52 4.28
N ARG A 600 -19.38 17.75 3.75
CA ARG A 600 -20.62 18.53 3.69
C ARG A 600 -21.60 18.04 2.62
N ASP A 601 -21.07 17.59 1.48
CA ASP A 601 -21.83 17.18 0.31
C ASP A 601 -21.16 15.98 -0.39
N PRO A 602 -21.61 14.74 -0.14
CA PRO A 602 -20.98 13.54 -0.68
C PRO A 602 -21.03 13.45 -2.22
N PHE A 603 -21.95 14.17 -2.88
CA PHE A 603 -22.03 14.20 -4.35
C PHE A 603 -20.97 15.13 -4.98
N ALA A 604 -20.30 15.97 -4.18
CA ALA A 604 -19.16 16.77 -4.65
C ALA A 604 -18.00 15.92 -5.19
N VAL A 605 -17.98 14.60 -4.91
CA VAL A 605 -17.06 13.64 -5.51
C VAL A 605 -17.16 13.63 -7.05
N GLN A 606 -18.34 13.89 -7.62
CA GLN A 606 -18.49 14.03 -9.07
C GLN A 606 -17.68 15.21 -9.63
N LYS A 607 -17.69 16.36 -8.95
CA LYS A 607 -16.87 17.52 -9.33
C LYS A 607 -15.38 17.26 -9.13
N LEU A 608 -15.02 16.55 -8.05
CA LEU A 608 -13.63 16.16 -7.78
C LEU A 608 -13.05 15.29 -8.89
N ARG A 609 -13.85 14.42 -9.50
CA ARG A 609 -13.44 13.63 -10.67
C ARG A 609 -12.89 14.51 -11.78
N PHE A 610 -13.56 15.62 -12.11
CA PHE A 610 -13.10 16.54 -13.14
C PHE A 610 -11.79 17.23 -12.75
N LEU A 611 -11.62 17.61 -11.48
CA LEU A 611 -10.36 18.13 -10.98
C LEU A 611 -9.23 17.08 -11.11
N PHE A 612 -9.50 15.80 -10.84
CA PHE A 612 -8.50 14.74 -11.01
C PHE A 612 -8.14 14.53 -12.48
N ILE A 613 -9.10 14.63 -13.40
CA ILE A 613 -8.84 14.62 -14.84
C ILE A 613 -7.98 15.83 -15.23
N LYS A 614 -8.22 17.02 -14.66
CA LYS A 614 -7.38 18.20 -14.87
C LYS A 614 -5.95 17.97 -14.37
N LEU A 615 -5.78 17.39 -13.18
CA LEU A 615 -4.46 17.05 -12.62
C LEU A 615 -3.72 15.96 -13.42
N LYS A 616 -4.44 15.16 -14.23
CA LYS A 616 -3.83 14.22 -15.17
C LYS A 616 -2.87 14.90 -16.14
N SER A 617 -3.04 16.18 -16.45
CA SER A 617 -2.12 16.94 -17.32
C SER A 617 -0.63 16.79 -16.96
N ILE A 618 -0.28 16.48 -15.70
CA ILE A 618 1.11 16.21 -15.27
C ILE A 618 1.86 15.15 -16.10
N LEU A 619 1.16 14.14 -16.62
CA LEU A 619 1.77 13.07 -17.43
C LEU A 619 1.81 13.39 -18.92
N GLU A 620 1.08 14.39 -19.42
CA GLU A 620 0.97 14.63 -20.86
C GLU A 620 2.32 15.00 -21.50
N MET A 621 3.01 16.01 -20.97
CA MET A 621 4.30 16.44 -21.53
C MET A 621 5.41 15.38 -21.40
N PRO A 622 5.64 14.73 -20.23
CA PRO A 622 6.64 13.67 -20.13
C PRO A 622 6.37 12.50 -21.09
N LEU A 623 5.12 12.05 -21.20
CA LEU A 623 4.77 10.91 -22.05
C LEU A 623 4.82 11.28 -23.54
N LEU A 624 4.45 12.50 -23.91
CA LEU A 624 4.57 13.00 -25.28
C LEU A 624 6.03 12.92 -25.75
N ARG A 625 6.98 13.42 -24.95
CA ARG A 625 8.42 13.40 -25.30
C ARG A 625 8.98 12.00 -25.43
N ILE A 626 8.59 11.09 -24.55
CA ILE A 626 9.04 9.69 -24.59
C ILE A 626 8.42 8.97 -25.80
N SER A 627 7.14 9.23 -26.10
CA SER A 627 6.44 8.66 -27.24
C SER A 627 7.03 9.12 -28.58
N GLN A 628 7.48 10.37 -28.70
CA GLN A 628 8.15 10.90 -29.91
C GLN A 628 9.43 10.13 -30.28
N ILE A 629 10.08 9.47 -29.31
CA ILE A 629 11.32 8.70 -29.49
C ILE A 629 11.07 7.18 -29.48
N GLU A 630 9.83 6.74 -29.23
CA GLU A 630 9.45 5.32 -29.13
C GLU A 630 10.27 4.55 -28.07
N SER A 631 10.62 5.21 -26.95
CA SER A 631 11.36 4.55 -25.87
C SER A 631 10.47 3.60 -25.06
N PRO A 632 10.98 2.41 -24.64
CA PRO A 632 10.27 1.49 -23.75
C PRO A 632 10.03 2.08 -22.35
N ASP A 633 10.70 3.16 -21.98
CA ASP A 633 10.55 3.82 -20.67
C ASP A 633 9.15 4.40 -20.45
N ILE A 634 8.34 4.52 -21.50
CA ILE A 634 6.97 5.06 -21.44
C ILE A 634 6.11 4.34 -20.39
N TYR A 635 6.26 3.01 -20.25
CA TYR A 635 5.50 2.24 -19.29
C TYR A 635 5.89 2.58 -17.85
N SER A 636 7.19 2.61 -17.54
CA SER A 636 7.72 2.93 -16.20
C SER A 636 7.38 4.35 -15.76
N VAL A 637 7.49 5.32 -16.68
CA VAL A 637 7.19 6.73 -16.38
C VAL A 637 5.69 6.95 -16.21
N SER A 638 4.87 6.33 -17.06
CA SER A 638 3.41 6.40 -16.96
C SER A 638 2.92 5.78 -15.65
N GLU A 639 3.44 4.60 -15.29
CA GLU A 639 3.13 3.94 -14.02
C GLU A 639 3.50 4.81 -12.81
N TYR A 640 4.66 5.49 -12.84
CA TYR A 640 5.07 6.38 -11.76
C TYR A 640 4.08 7.53 -11.55
N TYR A 641 3.83 8.35 -12.58
CA TYR A 641 2.93 9.51 -12.44
C TYR A 641 1.48 9.09 -12.18
N SER A 642 1.00 8.03 -12.83
CA SER A 642 -0.32 7.44 -12.54
C SER A 642 -0.44 7.01 -11.08
N SER A 643 0.55 6.29 -10.54
CA SER A 643 0.53 5.85 -9.14
C SER A 643 0.53 7.02 -8.17
N GLN A 644 1.24 8.11 -8.49
CA GLN A 644 1.23 9.33 -7.69
C GLN A 644 -0.13 10.02 -7.70
N LEU A 645 -0.73 10.18 -8.88
CA LEU A 645 -2.06 10.77 -9.01
C LEU A 645 -3.10 9.92 -8.27
N VAL A 646 -3.07 8.60 -8.43
CA VAL A 646 -3.97 7.67 -7.73
C VAL A 646 -3.78 7.75 -6.21
N SER A 647 -2.54 7.85 -5.74
CA SER A 647 -2.27 8.02 -4.30
C SER A 647 -2.87 9.32 -3.76
N TYR A 648 -2.78 10.43 -4.51
CA TYR A 648 -3.41 11.69 -4.14
C TYR A 648 -4.94 11.59 -4.15
N VAL A 649 -5.53 11.01 -5.20
CA VAL A 649 -6.99 10.78 -5.31
C VAL A 649 -7.51 9.96 -4.13
N ARG A 650 -6.81 8.87 -3.78
CA ARG A 650 -7.16 8.04 -2.62
C ARG A 650 -7.12 8.85 -1.32
N ASN A 651 -6.11 9.70 -1.12
CA ASN A 651 -6.01 10.56 0.07
C ASN A 651 -7.20 11.54 0.16
N VAL A 652 -7.63 12.15 -0.95
CA VAL A 652 -8.78 13.06 -0.96
C VAL A 652 -10.09 12.30 -0.69
N ILE A 653 -10.30 11.15 -1.35
CA ILE A 653 -11.54 10.37 -1.23
C ILE A 653 -11.63 9.62 0.12
N GLU A 654 -10.51 9.35 0.80
CA GLU A 654 -10.45 8.67 2.10
C GLU A 654 -11.31 9.34 3.19
N VAL A 655 -11.64 10.62 3.05
CA VAL A 655 -12.58 11.30 3.97
C VAL A 655 -13.95 10.62 4.03
N VAL A 656 -14.41 10.00 2.93
CA VAL A 656 -15.71 9.34 2.86
C VAL A 656 -15.76 8.11 3.77
N PRO A 657 -14.88 7.09 3.61
CA PRO A 657 -14.87 5.95 4.52
C PRO A 657 -14.55 6.39 5.96
N VAL A 658 -13.71 7.41 6.19
CA VAL A 658 -13.51 7.97 7.54
C VAL A 658 -14.82 8.48 8.13
N SER A 659 -15.59 9.27 7.38
CA SER A 659 -16.88 9.81 7.83
C SER A 659 -17.91 8.70 8.03
N MET A 660 -17.93 7.68 7.15
CA MET A 660 -18.79 6.50 7.31
C MET A 660 -18.46 5.74 8.60
N PHE A 661 -17.17 5.61 8.98
CA PHE A 661 -16.76 4.94 10.21
C PHE A 661 -17.09 5.75 11.47
N GLU A 662 -17.00 7.08 11.42
CA GLU A 662 -17.48 7.93 12.52
C GLU A 662 -18.96 7.68 12.80
N ILE A 663 -19.79 7.60 11.75
CA ILE A 663 -21.22 7.27 11.86
C ILE A 663 -21.43 5.81 12.26
N LEU A 664 -20.61 4.89 11.75
CA LEU A 664 -20.65 3.47 12.10
C LEU A 664 -20.40 3.25 13.59
N ASN A 665 -19.52 4.04 14.22
CA ASN A 665 -19.31 3.96 15.66
C ASN A 665 -20.57 4.32 16.47
N GLU A 666 -21.42 5.21 15.96
CA GLU A 666 -22.74 5.47 16.55
C GLU A 666 -23.66 4.25 16.41
N ILE A 667 -23.64 3.58 15.25
CA ILE A 667 -24.39 2.34 15.01
C ILE A 667 -23.92 1.24 15.96
N VAL A 668 -22.60 1.05 16.10
CA VAL A 668 -22.00 0.05 17.00
C VAL A 668 -22.45 0.31 18.44
N GLY A 669 -22.40 1.56 18.91
CA GLY A 669 -22.85 1.92 20.26
C GLY A 669 -24.35 1.62 20.47
N VAL A 670 -25.19 1.98 19.50
CA VAL A 670 -26.64 1.72 19.59
C VAL A 670 -26.95 0.21 19.57
N GLN A 671 -26.31 -0.56 18.69
CA GLN A 671 -26.53 -2.01 18.57
C GLN A 671 -25.99 -2.80 19.76
N THR A 672 -24.86 -2.37 20.34
CA THR A 672 -24.16 -3.14 21.38
C THR A 672 -24.64 -2.80 22.79
N ASP A 673 -24.94 -1.52 23.07
CA ASP A 673 -25.23 -1.05 24.42
C ASP A 673 -26.67 -0.58 24.64
N ALA A 674 -27.35 -0.05 23.61
CA ALA A 674 -28.66 0.60 23.77
C ALA A 674 -29.85 -0.31 23.38
N LEU A 675 -29.73 -1.07 22.29
CA LEU A 675 -30.80 -1.95 21.82
C LEU A 675 -30.85 -3.24 22.63
N LYS A 676 -32.05 -3.57 23.12
CA LYS A 676 -32.31 -4.81 23.84
C LYS A 676 -32.74 -5.87 22.84
N GLU A 677 -32.11 -7.04 22.92
CA GLU A 677 -32.53 -8.20 22.13
C GLU A 677 -33.98 -8.60 22.48
N LEU A 678 -34.74 -8.97 21.46
CA LEU A 678 -36.13 -9.38 21.63
C LEU A 678 -36.17 -10.78 22.27
N PRO A 679 -36.83 -10.97 23.42
CA PRO A 679 -36.96 -12.29 24.02
C PRO A 679 -37.85 -13.18 23.15
N THR A 680 -37.60 -14.49 23.20
CA THR A 680 -38.37 -15.50 22.44
C THR A 680 -39.86 -15.52 22.79
N LYS A 681 -40.25 -15.01 23.97
CA LYS A 681 -41.64 -14.76 24.38
C LYS A 681 -41.75 -13.39 25.02
N LEU A 682 -42.70 -12.58 24.56
CA LEU A 682 -42.89 -11.20 25.01
C LEU A 682 -44.35 -10.93 25.38
N ALA A 683 -44.58 -10.33 26.55
CA ALA A 683 -45.92 -9.89 26.94
C ALA A 683 -46.36 -8.67 26.11
N LYS A 684 -47.62 -8.65 25.66
CA LYS A 684 -48.16 -7.57 24.79
C LYS A 684 -48.00 -6.16 25.41
N ALA A 685 -48.04 -6.04 26.73
CA ALA A 685 -47.84 -4.77 27.44
C ALA A 685 -46.39 -4.25 27.36
N GLU A 686 -45.42 -5.15 27.27
CA GLU A 686 -43.99 -4.81 27.20
C GLU A 686 -43.52 -4.51 25.77
N LEU A 687 -44.36 -4.78 24.77
CA LEU A 687 -44.05 -4.56 23.35
C LEU A 687 -43.69 -3.10 23.05
N LYS A 688 -44.33 -2.14 23.72
CA LYS A 688 -43.99 -0.71 23.58
C LYS A 688 -42.60 -0.37 24.15
N ASN A 689 -42.16 -1.07 25.20
CA ASN A 689 -40.86 -0.88 25.80
C ASN A 689 -39.74 -1.51 24.93
N TYR A 690 -39.99 -2.67 24.34
CA TYR A 690 -39.06 -3.34 23.42
C TYR A 690 -39.08 -2.77 21.99
N ALA A 691 -40.07 -1.94 21.64
CA ALA A 691 -40.08 -1.23 20.36
C ALA A 691 -38.91 -0.23 20.24
N GLN A 692 -38.44 0.35 21.36
CA GLN A 692 -37.27 1.24 21.44
C GLN A 692 -37.20 2.28 20.29
N LEU A 693 -38.32 2.99 20.04
CA LEU A 693 -38.49 3.86 18.88
C LEU A 693 -37.42 4.94 18.74
N VAL A 694 -36.97 5.53 19.86
CA VAL A 694 -35.94 6.58 19.86
C VAL A 694 -34.61 6.04 19.33
N GLU A 695 -34.16 4.90 19.85
CA GLU A 695 -32.88 4.32 19.43
C GLU A 695 -32.95 3.75 18.01
N ARG A 696 -34.09 3.18 17.62
CA ARG A 696 -34.33 2.77 16.22
C ARG A 696 -34.34 3.96 15.25
N SER A 697 -34.85 5.11 15.68
CA SER A 697 -34.81 6.33 14.87
C SER A 697 -33.39 6.85 14.69
N LYS A 698 -32.56 6.81 15.74
CA LYS A 698 -31.12 7.16 15.63
C LYS A 698 -30.39 6.21 14.70
N LEU A 699 -30.61 4.89 14.87
CA LEU A 699 -30.06 3.87 13.99
C LEU A 699 -30.44 4.13 12.52
N SER A 700 -31.73 4.35 12.24
CA SER A 700 -32.21 4.65 10.87
C SER A 700 -31.56 5.90 10.27
N LYS A 701 -31.39 6.96 11.05
CA LYS A 701 -30.75 8.20 10.60
C LYS A 701 -29.27 7.96 10.25
N ALA A 702 -28.54 7.28 11.13
CA ALA A 702 -27.13 6.93 10.90
C ALA A 702 -26.97 6.03 9.66
N THR A 703 -27.84 5.03 9.49
CA THR A 703 -27.84 4.17 8.28
C THR A 703 -28.11 4.97 7.01
N TYR A 704 -29.07 5.90 7.05
CA TYR A 704 -29.36 6.76 5.91
C TYR A 704 -28.16 7.65 5.53
N GLU A 705 -27.48 8.23 6.51
CA GLU A 705 -26.28 9.04 6.27
C GLU A 705 -25.16 8.20 5.64
N ILE A 706 -24.90 6.98 6.14
CA ILE A 706 -23.95 6.04 5.51
C ILE A 706 -24.34 5.72 4.06
N ALA A 707 -25.61 5.49 3.79
CA ALA A 707 -26.10 5.20 2.43
C ALA A 707 -25.89 6.39 1.48
N ILE A 708 -26.08 7.64 1.93
CA ILE A 708 -25.79 8.83 1.11
C ILE A 708 -24.29 8.90 0.77
N PHE A 709 -23.41 8.66 1.74
CA PHE A 709 -21.96 8.65 1.48
C PHE A 709 -21.55 7.57 0.48
N ALA A 710 -22.10 6.36 0.61
CA ALA A 710 -21.87 5.27 -0.34
C ALA A 710 -22.38 5.63 -1.75
N GLN A 711 -23.60 6.18 -1.86
CA GLN A 711 -24.16 6.62 -3.13
C GLN A 711 -23.36 7.75 -3.77
N GLY A 712 -22.84 8.70 -2.99
CA GLY A 712 -22.03 9.81 -3.50
C GLY A 712 -20.77 9.35 -4.22
N ILE A 713 -20.05 8.35 -3.67
CA ILE A 713 -18.90 7.75 -4.37
C ILE A 713 -19.35 6.91 -5.56
N LEU A 714 -20.38 6.08 -5.40
CA LEU A 714 -20.85 5.19 -6.47
C LEU A 714 -21.46 5.95 -7.66
N ALA A 715 -21.84 7.21 -7.47
CA ALA A 715 -22.30 8.12 -8.52
C ALA A 715 -21.16 8.76 -9.33
N MET A 716 -19.90 8.52 -8.96
CA MET A 716 -18.73 8.88 -9.76
C MET A 716 -18.54 7.82 -10.86
N ASP A 717 -18.26 8.22 -12.10
CA ASP A 717 -17.94 7.22 -13.13
C ASP A 717 -16.50 6.72 -13.02
N SER A 718 -16.25 5.52 -13.56
CA SER A 718 -14.89 5.01 -13.76
C SER A 718 -14.05 5.97 -14.61
N THR A 719 -12.82 6.22 -14.18
CA THR A 719 -11.97 7.24 -14.81
C THR A 719 -10.52 6.76 -14.95
N PHE A 720 -9.92 6.93 -16.13
CA PHE A 720 -8.53 6.55 -16.39
C PHE A 720 -7.53 7.63 -15.96
N MET A 721 -6.76 7.35 -14.92
CA MET A 721 -5.65 8.17 -14.42
C MET A 721 -4.33 7.70 -15.04
N GLY A 722 -4.11 8.08 -16.30
CA GLY A 722 -3.02 7.56 -17.12
C GLY A 722 -3.29 6.09 -17.47
N VAL A 723 -2.45 5.15 -17.00
CA VAL A 723 -2.62 3.69 -17.22
C VAL A 723 -3.53 3.01 -16.21
N ILE A 724 -3.85 3.66 -15.08
CA ILE A 724 -4.63 3.04 -14.00
C ILE A 724 -6.09 3.48 -14.10
N GLU A 725 -7.01 2.51 -14.21
CA GLU A 725 -8.44 2.77 -14.11
C GLU A 725 -8.85 2.91 -12.63
N LEU A 726 -9.43 4.06 -12.29
CA LEU A 726 -10.06 4.27 -10.99
C LEU A 726 -11.49 3.76 -11.03
N ASN A 727 -11.75 2.68 -10.29
CA ASN A 727 -13.09 2.16 -10.05
C ASN A 727 -13.62 2.68 -8.70
N PRO A 728 -14.70 3.48 -8.67
CA PRO A 728 -15.29 4.04 -7.45
C PRO A 728 -15.69 2.98 -6.41
N LYS A 729 -16.25 1.85 -6.86
CA LYS A 729 -16.63 0.75 -5.96
C LYS A 729 -15.41 0.17 -5.26
N LYS A 730 -14.33 -0.07 -6.01
CA LYS A 730 -13.06 -0.56 -5.44
C LYS A 730 -12.43 0.46 -4.50
N LEU A 731 -12.49 1.75 -4.83
CA LEU A 731 -11.99 2.82 -3.94
C LEU A 731 -12.75 2.86 -2.60
N LEU A 732 -14.08 2.69 -2.64
CA LEU A 732 -14.91 2.60 -1.45
C LEU A 732 -14.55 1.35 -0.62
N GLU A 733 -14.44 0.18 -1.26
CA GLU A 733 -14.04 -1.07 -0.60
C GLU A 733 -12.65 -0.96 0.04
N ASP A 734 -11.64 -0.50 -0.70
CA ASP A 734 -10.27 -0.31 -0.20
C ASP A 734 -10.24 0.68 0.96
N GLY A 735 -11.00 1.77 0.87
CA GLY A 735 -11.12 2.78 1.91
C GLY A 735 -11.77 2.24 3.20
N ILE A 736 -12.85 1.46 3.06
CA ILE A 736 -13.52 0.79 4.18
C ILE A 736 -12.57 -0.23 4.82
N ARG A 737 -11.85 -1.04 4.03
CA ARG A 737 -10.85 -1.99 4.55
C ARG A 737 -9.74 -1.27 5.32
N LYS A 738 -9.24 -0.16 4.79
CA LYS A 738 -8.18 0.64 5.45
C LYS A 738 -8.62 1.17 6.81
N GLN A 739 -9.83 1.73 6.90
CA GLN A 739 -10.37 2.18 8.18
C GLN A 739 -10.68 1.00 9.13
N LEU A 740 -11.13 -0.12 8.59
CA LEU A 740 -11.37 -1.34 9.38
C LEU A 740 -10.09 -1.86 10.02
N VAL A 741 -9.04 -2.04 9.22
CA VAL A 741 -7.71 -2.48 9.67
C VAL A 741 -7.18 -1.56 10.76
N LYS A 742 -7.31 -0.24 10.59
CA LYS A 742 -6.90 0.75 11.59
C LYS A 742 -7.65 0.56 12.91
N GLN A 743 -8.98 0.48 12.88
CA GLN A 743 -9.81 0.30 14.08
C GLN A 743 -9.54 -1.03 14.79
N ILE A 744 -9.39 -2.13 14.04
CA ILE A 744 -9.06 -3.45 14.59
C ILE A 744 -7.70 -3.40 15.29
N THR A 745 -6.68 -2.87 14.62
CA THR A 745 -5.31 -2.81 15.15
C THR A 745 -5.24 -1.92 16.39
N GLU A 746 -5.87 -0.74 16.36
CA GLU A 746 -5.96 0.16 17.51
C GLU A 746 -6.71 -0.50 18.69
N THR A 747 -7.80 -1.23 18.42
CA THR A 747 -8.59 -1.94 19.44
C THR A 747 -7.77 -3.05 20.11
N PHE A 748 -7.03 -3.85 19.34
CA PHE A 748 -6.12 -4.86 19.89
C PHE A 748 -4.99 -4.22 20.69
N HIS A 749 -4.34 -3.20 20.13
CA HIS A 749 -3.18 -2.55 20.76
C HIS A 749 -3.55 -1.91 22.10
N THR A 750 -4.68 -1.20 22.18
CA THR A 750 -5.13 -0.48 23.38
C THR A 750 -5.77 -1.37 24.44
N THR A 751 -6.47 -2.44 24.05
CA THR A 751 -7.19 -3.31 25.00
C THR A 751 -6.27 -4.36 25.63
N LEU A 752 -5.35 -4.95 24.85
CA LEU A 752 -4.43 -6.00 25.29
C LEU A 752 -3.14 -5.42 25.88
N VAL A 753 -3.28 -4.72 27.02
CA VAL A 753 -2.17 -4.21 27.83
C VAL A 753 -2.23 -4.88 29.21
N PHE A 754 -1.12 -5.33 29.76
CA PHE A 754 -1.10 -6.07 31.04
C PHE A 754 0.11 -5.61 31.88
N GLY A 755 -0.07 -5.23 33.16
CA GLY A 755 1.02 -4.80 34.06
C GLY A 755 0.60 -3.98 35.30
N GLU A 756 1.46 -3.93 36.33
CA GLU A 756 1.26 -3.20 37.61
C GLU A 756 1.74 -1.72 37.61
N GLY A 757 2.21 -1.21 36.46
CA GLY A 757 2.70 0.17 36.30
C GLY A 757 1.74 1.11 35.54
N VAL A 758 0.44 0.85 35.56
CA VAL A 758 -0.58 1.65 34.84
C VAL A 758 -1.32 2.58 35.82
N ASP A 759 -0.57 3.41 36.54
CA ASP A 759 -1.12 4.50 37.37
C ASP A 759 -1.52 5.74 36.53
N GLY A 760 -1.29 5.71 35.22
CA GLY A 760 -1.55 6.84 34.32
C GLY A 760 -2.88 6.83 33.56
N LEU A 761 -3.62 5.71 33.49
CA LEU A 761 -4.83 5.60 32.67
C LEU A 761 -5.99 4.93 33.40
N GLY A 762 -6.58 5.69 34.33
CA GLY A 762 -8.03 5.74 34.50
C GLY A 762 -8.67 4.83 35.55
N TRP A 763 -9.78 5.34 36.08
CA TRP A 763 -10.76 4.76 37.01
C TRP A 763 -11.07 3.25 36.85
N ASN A 764 -10.84 2.67 35.67
CA ASN A 764 -11.13 1.28 35.35
C ASN A 764 -10.27 0.26 36.13
N ASN A 765 -8.99 0.55 36.37
CA ASN A 765 -8.13 -0.34 37.18
C ASN A 765 -8.53 -0.30 38.67
N PHE A 766 -8.98 0.86 39.17
CA PHE A 766 -9.49 1.02 40.52
C PHE A 766 -10.81 0.26 40.73
N VAL A 767 -11.72 0.30 39.75
CA VAL A 767 -12.99 -0.45 39.79
C VAL A 767 -12.77 -1.96 39.69
N ALA A 768 -11.84 -2.43 38.84
CA ALA A 768 -11.50 -3.86 38.74
C ALA A 768 -10.88 -4.40 40.04
N ALA A 769 -10.00 -3.62 40.69
CA ALA A 769 -9.46 -3.95 42.01
C ALA A 769 -10.56 -4.01 43.10
N MET A 770 -11.62 -3.19 42.98
CA MET A 770 -12.75 -3.19 43.91
C MET A 770 -13.72 -4.36 43.68
N MET A 771 -13.80 -4.91 42.45
CA MET A 771 -14.77 -5.96 42.08
C MET A 771 -14.31 -7.42 42.29
N LYS A 772 -13.09 -7.70 42.79
CA LYS A 772 -12.53 -9.07 42.88
C LYS A 772 -12.64 -9.88 41.56
N SER A 773 -12.67 -9.21 40.41
CA SER A 773 -12.75 -9.83 39.08
C SER A 773 -11.34 -10.16 38.55
N ASN A 774 -11.23 -11.12 37.63
CA ASN A 774 -9.96 -11.47 36.99
C ASN A 774 -9.66 -10.45 35.88
N PRO A 775 -8.69 -9.52 36.06
CA PRO A 775 -8.46 -8.42 35.12
C PRO A 775 -8.07 -8.90 33.71
N PHE A 776 -7.54 -10.12 33.59
CA PHE A 776 -7.26 -10.77 32.31
C PHE A 776 -8.56 -11.11 31.55
N GLN A 777 -9.51 -11.80 32.20
CA GLN A 777 -10.79 -12.17 31.60
C GLN A 777 -11.66 -10.95 31.30
N ASP A 778 -11.64 -9.92 32.15
CA ASP A 778 -12.39 -8.68 31.92
C ASP A 778 -11.93 -7.96 30.65
N ARG A 779 -10.61 -7.89 30.42
CA ARG A 779 -10.03 -7.29 29.20
C ARG A 779 -10.37 -8.10 27.95
N LEU A 780 -10.35 -9.43 28.04
CA LEU A 780 -10.76 -10.30 26.92
C LEU A 780 -12.26 -10.15 26.61
N ASN A 781 -13.12 -10.08 27.63
CA ASN A 781 -14.55 -9.82 27.46
C ASN A 781 -14.82 -8.46 26.82
N LEU A 782 -14.10 -7.42 27.24
CA LEU A 782 -14.19 -6.10 26.65
C LEU A 782 -13.80 -6.11 25.16
N LEU A 783 -12.70 -6.80 24.83
CA LEU A 783 -12.24 -6.96 23.46
C LEU A 783 -13.27 -7.71 22.60
N ALA A 784 -13.73 -8.87 23.07
CA ALA A 784 -14.73 -9.68 22.37
C ALA A 784 -16.02 -8.89 22.12
N LYS A 785 -16.50 -8.13 23.12
CA LYS A 785 -17.70 -7.28 22.98
C LYS A 785 -17.52 -6.20 21.91
N LYS A 786 -16.37 -5.53 21.88
CA LYS A 786 -16.08 -4.48 20.87
C LYS A 786 -16.00 -5.06 19.46
N LEU A 787 -15.27 -6.15 19.27
CA LEU A 787 -15.10 -6.78 17.95
C LEU A 787 -16.41 -7.38 17.44
N GLU A 788 -17.22 -7.99 18.32
CA GLU A 788 -18.55 -8.47 17.96
C GLU A 788 -19.49 -7.33 17.56
N GLY A 789 -19.40 -6.17 18.24
CA GLY A 789 -20.11 -4.95 17.85
C GLY A 789 -19.79 -4.52 16.42
N PHE A 790 -18.49 -4.47 16.08
CA PHE A 790 -18.06 -4.18 14.70
C PHE A 790 -18.57 -5.23 13.70
N ARG A 791 -18.42 -6.53 14.00
CA ARG A 791 -18.89 -7.62 13.12
C ARG A 791 -20.38 -7.50 12.81
N ARG A 792 -21.23 -7.30 13.83
CA ARG A 792 -22.68 -7.14 13.68
C ARG A 792 -23.04 -5.87 12.89
N SER A 793 -22.35 -4.77 13.15
CA SER A 793 -22.60 -3.53 12.41
C SER A 793 -22.21 -3.63 10.94
N PHE A 794 -21.11 -4.34 10.61
CA PHE A 794 -20.71 -4.63 9.23
C PHE A 794 -21.72 -5.54 8.51
N GLU A 795 -22.22 -6.57 9.18
CA GLU A 795 -23.32 -7.41 8.69
C GLU A 795 -24.57 -6.58 8.41
N TYR A 796 -24.88 -5.59 9.28
CA TYR A 796 -26.04 -4.74 9.13
C TYR A 796 -25.94 -3.73 7.97
N ILE A 797 -24.78 -3.09 7.76
CA ILE A 797 -24.63 -2.05 6.71
C ILE A 797 -24.39 -2.62 5.31
N GLN A 798 -24.07 -3.91 5.17
CA GLN A 798 -23.58 -4.51 3.93
C GLN A 798 -24.51 -4.26 2.73
N ASP A 799 -25.83 -4.36 2.93
CA ASP A 799 -26.84 -4.17 1.88
C ASP A 799 -27.00 -2.69 1.48
N TYR A 800 -26.78 -1.77 2.43
CA TYR A 800 -26.92 -0.33 2.20
C TYR A 800 -25.71 0.26 1.45
N VAL A 801 -24.55 -0.37 1.59
CA VAL A 801 -23.28 0.05 0.98
C VAL A 801 -22.95 -0.80 -0.27
N ASN A 802 -23.66 -1.91 -0.49
CA ASN A 802 -23.44 -2.86 -1.59
C ASN A 802 -22.02 -3.49 -1.59
N ILE A 803 -21.60 -3.95 -0.42
CA ILE A 803 -20.30 -4.60 -0.18
C ILE A 803 -20.47 -5.90 0.61
N TYR A 804 -19.51 -6.82 0.49
CA TYR A 804 -19.49 -8.06 1.28
C TYR A 804 -18.89 -7.84 2.67
N GLY A 805 -19.64 -7.19 3.56
CA GLY A 805 -19.14 -6.73 4.87
C GLY A 805 -18.55 -7.84 5.75
N LEU A 806 -19.22 -9.01 5.84
CA LEU A 806 -18.75 -10.12 6.68
C LEU A 806 -17.48 -10.77 6.13
N GLN A 807 -17.35 -10.88 4.81
CA GLN A 807 -16.14 -11.39 4.16
C GLN A 807 -14.96 -10.46 4.43
N MET A 808 -15.15 -9.15 4.24
CA MET A 808 -14.12 -8.13 4.52
C MET A 808 -13.67 -8.17 5.98
N TRP A 809 -14.62 -8.32 6.92
CA TRP A 809 -14.30 -8.50 8.34
C TRP A 809 -13.37 -9.70 8.59
N GLN A 810 -13.69 -10.86 8.02
CA GLN A 810 -12.90 -12.08 8.19
C GLN A 810 -11.51 -11.95 7.56
N GLU A 811 -11.42 -11.46 6.33
CA GLU A 811 -10.16 -11.27 5.60
C GLU A 811 -9.22 -10.31 6.35
N GLU A 812 -9.70 -9.12 6.72
CA GLU A 812 -8.85 -8.10 7.35
C GLU A 812 -8.49 -8.46 8.79
N THR A 813 -9.38 -9.09 9.56
CA THR A 813 -9.04 -9.57 10.93
C THR A 813 -7.94 -10.63 10.86
N ASN A 814 -8.07 -11.60 9.95
CA ASN A 814 -7.05 -12.65 9.75
C ASN A 814 -5.71 -12.05 9.31
N ARG A 815 -5.76 -11.07 8.41
CA ARG A 815 -4.58 -10.39 7.87
C ARG A 815 -3.84 -9.60 8.96
N VAL A 816 -4.55 -8.82 9.77
CA VAL A 816 -3.97 -8.07 10.90
C VAL A 816 -3.32 -9.00 11.92
N VAL A 817 -4.02 -10.05 12.36
CA VAL A 817 -3.48 -11.00 13.35
C VAL A 817 -2.26 -11.73 12.79
N SER A 818 -2.31 -12.21 11.55
CA SER A 818 -1.20 -12.96 10.94
C SER A 818 0.06 -12.10 10.77
N TYR A 819 -0.09 -10.83 10.37
CA TYR A 819 1.02 -9.88 10.30
C TYR A 819 1.71 -9.69 11.66
N HIS A 820 0.94 -9.44 12.73
CA HIS A 820 1.53 -9.25 14.06
C HIS A 820 2.18 -10.52 14.62
N VAL A 821 1.63 -11.71 14.30
CA VAL A 821 2.26 -12.99 14.62
C VAL A 821 3.59 -13.16 13.88
N GLU A 822 3.66 -12.79 12.60
CA GLU A 822 4.90 -12.81 11.81
C GLU A 822 5.97 -11.89 12.41
N GLN A 823 5.58 -10.68 12.83
CA GLN A 823 6.51 -9.74 13.47
C GLN A 823 7.08 -10.24 14.82
N GLU A 824 6.28 -10.96 15.61
CA GLU A 824 6.80 -11.65 16.81
C GLU A 824 7.71 -12.83 16.43
N CYS A 825 7.32 -13.62 15.42
CA CYS A 825 8.12 -14.76 14.94
C CYS A 825 9.49 -14.31 14.39
N ASN A 826 9.56 -13.13 13.77
CA ASN A 826 10.80 -12.53 13.29
C ASN A 826 11.85 -12.39 14.40
N GLY A 827 11.45 -12.24 15.67
CA GLY A 827 12.38 -12.22 16.81
C GLY A 827 13.16 -13.51 17.04
N PHE A 828 12.70 -14.64 16.49
CA PHE A 828 13.30 -15.96 16.68
C PHE A 828 14.12 -16.44 15.46
N LEU A 829 14.13 -15.68 14.36
CA LEU A 829 14.83 -16.03 13.11
C LEU A 829 16.22 -15.39 13.08
N LYS A 830 17.28 -16.18 12.81
CA LYS A 830 18.68 -15.71 12.83
C LYS A 830 19.22 -15.16 11.50
N ARG A 831 18.57 -15.43 10.35
CA ARG A 831 19.15 -15.17 9.01
C ARG A 831 18.18 -14.56 7.98
N LYS A 832 16.89 -14.47 8.28
CA LYS A 832 15.88 -13.95 7.36
C LYS A 832 14.79 -13.23 8.15
N HIS A 833 15.00 -11.93 8.37
CA HIS A 833 13.93 -11.06 8.82
C HIS A 833 13.09 -10.70 7.60
N VAL A 834 11.79 -10.99 7.66
CA VAL A 834 10.87 -10.49 6.63
C VAL A 834 10.69 -9.00 6.89
N ALA A 835 11.22 -8.16 6.00
CA ALA A 835 11.04 -6.72 6.10
C ALA A 835 9.55 -6.35 5.93
N GLU A 836 9.12 -5.22 6.48
CA GLU A 836 7.71 -4.78 6.42
C GLU A 836 7.15 -4.77 4.98
N GLY A 837 7.95 -4.35 4.01
CA GLY A 837 7.57 -4.31 2.59
C GLY A 837 7.60 -5.66 1.87
N GLU A 838 8.18 -6.69 2.48
CA GLU A 838 8.25 -8.06 1.93
C GLU A 838 7.19 -8.99 2.54
N SER A 839 6.50 -8.56 3.59
CA SER A 839 5.43 -9.34 4.22
C SER A 839 4.25 -9.51 3.26
N GLU A 840 3.80 -10.75 3.07
CA GLU A 840 2.61 -11.08 2.27
C GLU A 840 1.33 -10.43 2.81
N PHE A 841 1.33 -10.05 4.09
CA PHE A 841 0.19 -9.40 4.74
C PHE A 841 0.22 -7.88 4.58
N GLN A 842 1.33 -7.27 4.19
CA GLN A 842 1.41 -5.82 4.04
C GLN A 842 0.94 -5.39 2.65
N SER A 843 0.15 -4.32 2.58
CA SER A 843 -0.37 -3.77 1.32
C SER A 843 -0.06 -2.29 1.23
N VAL A 844 0.37 -1.84 0.06
CA VAL A 844 0.61 -0.43 -0.22
C VAL A 844 -0.69 0.38 -0.16
N ALA A 845 -1.81 -0.19 -0.58
CA ALA A 845 -3.10 0.49 -0.58
C ALA A 845 -3.77 0.48 0.81
N ILE A 846 -3.62 -0.61 1.55
CA ILE A 846 -4.28 -0.86 2.84
C ILE A 846 -3.19 -1.27 3.85
N PRO A 847 -2.33 -0.35 4.29
CA PRO A 847 -1.24 -0.68 5.20
C PRO A 847 -1.78 -1.04 6.58
N ILE A 848 -1.21 -2.08 7.20
CA ILE A 848 -1.43 -2.39 8.61
C ILE A 848 -0.57 -1.41 9.43
N PRO A 849 -1.17 -0.63 10.35
CA PRO A 849 -0.41 0.31 11.18
C PRO A 849 0.51 -0.42 12.16
N ASP A 850 1.78 -0.02 12.18
CA ASP A 850 2.70 -0.42 13.24
C ASP A 850 2.63 0.56 14.40
N HIS A 851 2.37 0.02 15.59
CA HIS A 851 2.40 0.78 16.83
C HIS A 851 3.75 0.60 17.54
N PRO A 852 4.28 1.64 18.21
CA PRO A 852 5.49 1.49 18.99
C PRO A 852 5.30 0.43 20.10
N PRO A 853 6.35 -0.35 20.43
CA PRO A 853 6.27 -1.35 21.50
C PRO A 853 6.00 -0.66 22.83
N LEU A 854 5.03 -1.20 23.60
CA LEU A 854 4.66 -0.68 24.93
C LEU A 854 5.50 -1.29 26.05
N ASP A 855 6.20 -2.39 25.77
CA ASP A 855 7.05 -3.13 26.67
C ASP A 855 8.35 -3.54 25.97
N ALA A 856 9.45 -3.62 26.73
CA ALA A 856 10.77 -3.91 26.19
C ALA A 856 10.90 -5.32 25.60
N GLU A 857 10.05 -6.24 26.07
CA GLU A 857 10.14 -7.63 25.69
C GLU A 857 9.24 -7.94 24.47
N SER A 858 8.08 -7.30 24.25
CA SER A 858 7.16 -7.61 23.12
C SER A 858 7.15 -6.54 22.06
N LYS A 859 7.06 -6.99 20.80
CA LYS A 859 6.91 -6.10 19.65
C LYS A 859 5.45 -5.70 19.42
N THR A 860 4.50 -6.58 19.72
CA THR A 860 3.09 -6.48 19.34
C THR A 860 2.13 -6.89 20.46
N PHE A 861 0.82 -6.74 20.22
CA PHE A 861 -0.22 -7.18 21.16
C PHE A 861 -0.27 -8.71 21.32
N MET A 862 0.11 -9.49 20.29
CA MET A 862 0.12 -10.96 20.36
C MET A 862 1.18 -11.45 21.34
N GLY A 863 2.36 -10.81 21.35
CA GLY A 863 3.39 -11.09 22.35
C GLY A 863 2.94 -10.75 23.77
N ARG A 864 2.30 -9.59 23.97
CA ARG A 864 1.74 -9.19 25.29
C ARG A 864 0.69 -10.17 25.80
N LEU A 865 -0.23 -10.58 24.93
CA LEU A 865 -1.24 -11.58 25.25
C LEU A 865 -0.60 -12.91 25.64
N LEU A 866 0.38 -13.39 24.86
CA LEU A 866 1.07 -14.64 25.15
C LEU A 866 1.80 -14.60 26.49
N ARG A 867 2.49 -13.51 26.81
CA ARG A 867 3.17 -13.35 28.10
C ARG A 867 2.20 -13.35 29.27
N GLU A 868 1.06 -12.70 29.13
CA GLU A 868 0.05 -12.73 30.17
C GLU A 868 -0.49 -14.15 30.37
N ILE A 869 -0.72 -14.92 29.30
CA ILE A 869 -1.12 -16.34 29.40
C ILE A 869 -0.03 -17.16 30.12
N LEU A 870 1.25 -16.95 29.78
CA LEU A 870 2.37 -17.61 30.45
C LEU A 870 2.47 -17.23 31.93
N ARG A 871 2.20 -15.96 32.28
CA ARG A 871 2.18 -15.50 33.68
C ARG A 871 1.05 -16.14 34.48
N GLN A 872 -0.15 -16.23 33.90
CA GLN A 872 -1.32 -16.84 34.54
C GLN A 872 -1.23 -18.36 34.68
N THR A 873 -0.32 -19.00 33.93
CA THR A 873 -0.11 -20.46 33.94
C THR A 873 1.28 -20.86 34.44
N ASP A 874 1.94 -19.97 35.17
CA ASP A 874 3.28 -20.20 35.72
C ASP A 874 3.27 -21.48 36.59
N PRO A 875 4.13 -22.47 36.28
CA PRO A 875 4.14 -23.75 36.96
C PRO A 875 4.63 -23.67 38.41
N THR A 876 5.15 -22.52 38.86
CA THR A 876 5.54 -22.30 40.26
C THR A 876 4.39 -21.83 41.15
N THR A 877 3.39 -21.16 40.57
CA THR A 877 2.25 -20.59 41.27
C THR A 877 0.94 -21.34 40.98
N THR A 878 0.91 -22.12 39.91
CA THR A 878 -0.28 -22.84 39.43
C THR A 878 0.00 -24.32 39.20
N ARG A 879 -1.07 -25.12 39.21
CA ARG A 879 -1.03 -26.56 38.96
C ARG A 879 -2.03 -26.94 37.89
N TYR A 880 -1.61 -27.71 36.91
CA TYR A 880 -2.49 -28.18 35.85
C TYR A 880 -3.12 -29.52 36.20
N ILE A 881 -4.46 -29.57 36.17
CA ILE A 881 -5.23 -30.78 36.47
C ILE A 881 -5.84 -31.31 35.17
N ALA A 882 -5.17 -32.32 34.58
CA ALA A 882 -5.55 -32.87 33.27
C ALA A 882 -7.02 -33.34 33.14
N PRO A 883 -7.66 -33.99 34.14
CA PRO A 883 -9.08 -34.34 34.06
C PRO A 883 -10.03 -33.14 33.96
N HIS A 884 -9.61 -31.97 34.45
CA HIS A 884 -10.40 -30.73 34.41
C HIS A 884 -10.00 -29.80 33.26
N SER A 885 -8.92 -30.13 32.53
CA SER A 885 -8.33 -29.26 31.49
C SER A 885 -8.14 -27.80 31.95
N ALA A 886 -7.68 -27.62 33.19
CA ALA A 886 -7.59 -26.30 33.83
C ALA A 886 -6.41 -26.18 34.80
N TRP A 887 -5.99 -24.93 35.03
CA TRP A 887 -4.97 -24.50 35.98
C TRP A 887 -5.61 -23.97 37.24
N PHE A 888 -5.16 -24.50 38.38
CA PHE A 888 -5.61 -24.11 39.71
C PHE A 888 -4.46 -23.45 40.47
N SER A 889 -4.79 -22.40 41.21
CA SER A 889 -3.89 -21.80 42.21
C SER A 889 -3.52 -22.81 43.29
N VAL A 890 -2.46 -22.51 44.06
CA VAL A 890 -2.09 -23.28 45.26
C VAL A 890 -3.25 -23.35 46.27
N GLU A 891 -4.12 -22.35 46.28
CA GLU A 891 -5.31 -22.24 47.16
C GLU A 891 -6.54 -23.01 46.63
N GLY A 892 -6.46 -23.62 45.43
CA GLY A 892 -7.55 -24.41 44.84
C GLY A 892 -8.57 -23.61 44.04
N LYS A 893 -8.35 -22.31 43.79
CA LYS A 893 -9.14 -21.50 42.86
C LYS A 893 -8.70 -21.73 41.41
N GLU A 894 -9.65 -21.98 40.50
CA GLU A 894 -9.41 -22.04 39.06
C GLU A 894 -8.99 -20.66 38.52
N ILE A 895 -7.89 -20.61 37.78
CA ILE A 895 -7.34 -19.37 37.18
C ILE A 895 -7.59 -19.36 35.67
N VAL A 896 -7.18 -20.43 34.98
CA VAL A 896 -7.34 -20.61 33.54
C VAL A 896 -7.97 -21.97 33.29
N GLY A 897 -9.04 -22.02 32.51
CA GLY A 897 -9.73 -23.26 32.16
C GLY A 897 -10.46 -23.16 30.83
N ILE A 898 -11.33 -24.12 30.54
CA ILE A 898 -12.04 -24.23 29.24
C ILE A 898 -12.78 -22.93 28.89
N GLN A 899 -13.45 -22.30 29.87
CA GLN A 899 -14.14 -21.03 29.66
C GLN A 899 -13.20 -19.89 29.26
N THR A 900 -11.96 -19.90 29.76
CA THR A 900 -10.96 -18.88 29.41
C THR A 900 -10.49 -19.07 27.96
N PHE A 901 -10.31 -20.31 27.50
CA PHE A 901 -9.97 -20.59 26.09
C PHE A 901 -11.12 -20.24 25.15
N SER A 902 -12.37 -20.55 25.51
CA SER A 902 -13.55 -20.12 24.73
C SER A 902 -13.67 -18.60 24.64
N LEU A 903 -13.33 -17.88 25.72
CA LEU A 903 -13.26 -16.42 25.71
C LEU A 903 -12.09 -15.92 24.85
N LEU A 904 -10.94 -16.59 24.88
CA LEU A 904 -9.79 -16.28 24.03
C LEU A 904 -10.12 -16.46 22.54
N THR A 905 -10.82 -17.53 22.18
CA THR A 905 -11.40 -17.75 20.84
C THR A 905 -12.29 -16.58 20.46
N SER A 906 -13.19 -16.17 21.34
CA SER A 906 -14.12 -15.06 21.09
C SER A 906 -13.42 -13.71 20.92
N ALA A 907 -12.24 -13.53 21.53
CA ALA A 907 -11.51 -12.27 21.53
C ALA A 907 -10.51 -12.13 20.37
N VAL A 908 -9.82 -13.21 19.96
CA VAL A 908 -8.76 -13.15 18.93
C VAL A 908 -9.04 -14.06 17.72
N GLY A 909 -10.09 -14.88 17.78
CA GLY A 909 -10.49 -15.81 16.73
C GLY A 909 -9.55 -17.01 16.58
N ASN A 910 -9.92 -17.92 15.66
CA ASN A 910 -9.16 -19.15 15.39
C ASN A 910 -7.74 -18.85 14.88
N VAL A 911 -7.58 -17.80 14.07
CA VAL A 911 -6.25 -17.39 13.55
C VAL A 911 -5.36 -16.87 14.68
N GLY A 912 -5.93 -16.16 15.67
CA GLY A 912 -5.22 -15.76 16.87
C GLY A 912 -4.68 -16.94 17.68
N LEU A 913 -5.53 -17.96 17.92
CA LEU A 913 -5.12 -19.16 18.65
C LEU A 913 -4.03 -19.94 17.91
N ASN A 914 -4.15 -20.11 16.59
CA ASN A 914 -3.11 -20.71 15.77
C ASN A 914 -1.80 -19.89 15.85
N GLY A 915 -1.91 -18.56 15.81
CA GLY A 915 -0.78 -17.64 15.96
C GLY A 915 -0.06 -17.82 17.31
N LEU A 916 -0.80 -17.95 18.41
CA LEU A 916 -0.24 -18.25 19.73
C LEU A 916 0.46 -19.62 19.75
N ASP A 917 -0.13 -20.66 19.16
CA ASP A 917 0.51 -21.98 19.01
C ASP A 917 1.83 -21.89 18.23
N ARG A 918 1.84 -21.12 17.14
CA ARG A 918 3.02 -20.88 16.31
C ARG A 918 4.12 -20.18 17.09
N ILE A 919 3.82 -19.09 17.82
CA ILE A 919 4.81 -18.39 18.63
C ILE A 919 5.36 -19.32 19.74
N LEU A 920 4.49 -20.05 20.45
CA LEU A 920 4.90 -21.04 21.43
C LEU A 920 5.80 -22.13 20.83
N SER A 921 5.55 -22.55 19.59
CA SER A 921 6.40 -23.52 18.89
C SER A 921 7.84 -23.02 18.68
N PHE A 922 8.01 -21.73 18.36
CA PHE A 922 9.33 -21.10 18.26
C PHE A 922 10.01 -20.98 19.62
N MET A 923 9.27 -20.58 20.65
CA MET A 923 9.80 -20.51 22.03
C MET A 923 10.26 -21.88 22.52
N VAL A 924 9.47 -22.93 22.27
CA VAL A 924 9.84 -24.31 22.58
C VAL A 924 11.12 -24.70 21.83
N LYS A 925 11.18 -24.46 20.52
CA LYS A 925 12.37 -24.78 19.71
C LYS A 925 13.63 -24.12 20.27
N GLN A 926 13.60 -22.81 20.53
CA GLN A 926 14.75 -22.06 21.02
C GLN A 926 15.19 -22.55 22.41
N ARG A 927 14.24 -22.74 23.34
CA ARG A 927 14.56 -23.21 24.70
C ARG A 927 15.02 -24.66 24.70
N LEU A 928 14.47 -25.50 23.83
CA LEU A 928 14.86 -26.89 23.68
C LEU A 928 16.28 -27.02 23.10
N GLN A 929 16.65 -26.20 22.12
CA GLN A 929 18.04 -26.16 21.61
C GLN A 929 19.04 -25.85 22.72
N LEU A 930 18.82 -24.76 23.47
CA LEU A 930 19.68 -24.37 24.58
C LEU A 930 19.75 -25.47 25.67
N CYS A 931 18.61 -26.07 25.98
CA CYS A 931 18.50 -27.15 26.96
C CYS A 931 19.29 -28.39 26.53
N LEU A 932 19.19 -28.80 25.27
CA LEU A 932 19.91 -29.96 24.73
C LEU A 932 21.41 -29.72 24.61
N GLU A 933 21.84 -28.51 24.25
CA GLU A 933 23.25 -28.10 24.27
C GLU A 933 23.82 -28.21 25.69
N THR A 934 23.12 -27.64 26.67
CA THR A 934 23.51 -27.72 28.09
C THR A 934 23.56 -29.16 28.59
N CYS A 935 22.61 -30.01 28.19
CA CYS A 935 22.63 -31.45 28.51
C CYS A 935 23.85 -32.17 27.93
N GLY A 936 24.22 -31.85 26.69
CA GLY A 936 25.40 -32.42 26.04
C GLY A 936 26.68 -32.12 26.83
N ASP A 937 26.83 -30.87 27.28
CA ASP A 937 27.97 -30.44 28.09
C ASP A 937 27.99 -31.13 29.47
N GLN A 938 26.83 -31.24 30.13
CA GLN A 938 26.73 -31.92 31.42
C GLN A 938 26.97 -33.44 31.34
N LEU A 939 26.57 -34.07 30.23
CA LEU A 939 26.85 -35.48 29.92
C LEU A 939 28.33 -35.73 29.62
N ALA A 940 29.04 -34.75 29.05
CA ALA A 940 30.48 -34.81 28.85
C ALA A 940 31.26 -34.63 30.17
N GLY A 941 30.66 -33.98 31.17
CA GLY A 941 31.27 -33.67 32.48
C GLY A 941 31.13 -34.75 33.56
N GLU A 942 31.30 -34.32 34.82
CA GLU A 942 31.26 -35.20 36.01
C GLU A 942 29.91 -35.92 36.17
N LEU A 943 28.80 -35.23 35.88
CA LEU A 943 27.45 -35.78 36.00
C LEU A 943 27.23 -36.98 35.05
N GLY A 944 27.73 -36.90 33.83
CA GLY A 944 27.69 -38.03 32.88
C GLY A 944 28.55 -39.22 33.31
N SER A 945 29.63 -39.00 34.07
CA SER A 945 30.42 -40.10 34.65
C SER A 945 29.66 -40.84 35.76
N ILE A 946 28.91 -40.11 36.59
CA ILE A 946 28.05 -40.65 37.65
C ILE A 946 26.90 -41.46 37.04
N VAL A 947 26.25 -40.94 35.98
CA VAL A 947 25.17 -41.63 35.27
C VAL A 947 25.66 -42.94 34.64
N ARG A 948 26.87 -42.94 34.04
CA ARG A 948 27.47 -44.16 33.47
C ARG A 948 27.86 -45.19 34.53
N ALA A 949 28.38 -44.75 35.68
CA ALA A 949 28.69 -45.63 36.81
C ALA A 949 27.41 -46.29 37.38
N MET A 950 26.33 -45.53 37.50
CA MET A 950 25.01 -46.03 37.90
C MET A 950 24.45 -47.03 36.88
N ASN A 951 24.48 -46.71 35.59
CA ASN A 951 24.04 -47.61 34.52
C ASN A 951 24.83 -48.93 34.53
N GLY A 952 26.16 -48.87 34.74
CA GLY A 952 27.02 -50.05 34.87
C GLY A 952 26.68 -50.92 36.09
N ALA A 953 26.37 -50.32 37.24
CA ALA A 953 25.99 -51.04 38.47
C ALA A 953 24.61 -51.72 38.40
N LEU A 954 23.77 -51.32 37.45
CA LEU A 954 22.40 -51.82 37.27
C LEU A 954 22.28 -52.92 36.21
N GLN A 955 23.36 -53.29 35.52
CA GLN A 955 23.33 -54.37 34.54
C GLN A 955 23.36 -55.76 35.22
N PRO A 956 22.47 -56.71 34.86
CA PRO A 956 21.39 -56.60 33.87
C PRO A 956 20.11 -55.96 34.45
N ILE A 957 19.56 -54.98 33.73
CA ILE A 957 18.39 -54.12 34.10
C ILE A 957 17.10 -54.93 34.40
N GLY A 958 17.00 -56.15 33.87
CA GLY A 958 15.88 -57.07 34.11
C GLY A 958 15.90 -57.78 35.48
N SER A 959 17.01 -57.70 36.23
CA SER A 959 17.18 -58.29 37.56
C SER A 959 17.27 -57.20 38.64
N VAL A 960 17.35 -57.58 39.92
CA VAL A 960 17.63 -56.63 41.03
C VAL A 960 19.04 -56.94 41.56
N PRO A 961 20.09 -56.23 41.08
CA PRO A 961 21.45 -56.43 41.57
C PRO A 961 21.59 -56.08 43.05
N SER A 962 22.44 -56.82 43.77
CA SER A 962 22.80 -56.52 45.17
C SER A 962 23.53 -55.18 45.25
N GLY A 963 22.92 -54.17 45.89
CA GLY A 963 23.46 -52.81 46.00
C GLY A 963 22.80 -51.75 45.11
N ALA A 964 21.80 -52.12 44.29
CA ALA A 964 21.10 -51.19 43.39
C ALA A 964 20.50 -49.97 44.11
N LEU A 965 19.96 -50.14 45.32
CA LEU A 965 19.40 -49.02 46.11
C LEU A 965 20.46 -48.02 46.56
N ALA A 966 21.65 -48.50 46.97
CA ALA A 966 22.75 -47.63 47.35
C ALA A 966 23.27 -46.82 46.14
N ALA A 967 23.34 -47.45 44.96
CA ALA A 967 23.71 -46.78 43.71
C ALA A 967 22.70 -45.70 43.29
N TYR A 968 21.38 -45.94 43.47
CA TYR A 968 20.37 -44.92 43.22
C TYR A 968 20.45 -43.77 44.24
N ASP A 969 20.58 -44.05 45.53
CA ASP A 969 20.64 -43.03 46.58
C ASP A 969 21.94 -42.18 46.48
N GLU A 970 23.06 -42.78 46.06
CA GLU A 970 24.33 -42.07 45.80
C GLU A 970 24.21 -41.14 44.58
N MET A 971 23.62 -41.64 43.48
CA MET A 971 23.38 -40.85 42.26
C MET A 971 22.41 -39.68 42.51
N ILE A 972 21.33 -39.90 43.28
CA ILE A 972 20.40 -38.83 43.64
C ILE A 972 21.14 -37.77 44.44
N LYS A 973 21.87 -38.14 45.50
CA LYS A 973 22.62 -37.19 46.34
C LYS A 973 23.68 -36.40 45.58
N ALA A 974 24.41 -37.06 44.67
CA ALA A 974 25.48 -36.42 43.90
C ALA A 974 24.96 -35.48 42.79
N SER A 975 23.71 -35.64 42.34
CA SER A 975 23.14 -34.87 41.22
C SER A 975 22.24 -33.70 41.63
N VAL A 976 21.80 -33.60 42.89
CA VAL A 976 20.79 -32.61 43.34
C VAL A 976 21.13 -31.16 42.97
N SER A 977 22.39 -30.73 43.08
CA SER A 977 22.81 -29.35 42.82
C SER A 977 22.87 -28.96 41.35
N SER A 978 22.76 -29.93 40.43
CA SER A 978 22.99 -29.71 38.99
C SER A 978 21.71 -29.52 38.18
N TRP A 979 20.54 -29.59 38.83
CA TRP A 979 19.25 -29.65 38.14
C TRP A 979 18.48 -28.33 38.04
N ASP A 980 18.84 -27.27 38.76
CA ASP A 980 18.01 -26.04 38.83
C ASP A 980 17.74 -25.39 37.46
N ASP A 981 18.77 -25.21 36.63
CA ASP A 981 18.62 -24.68 35.27
C ASP A 981 17.81 -25.63 34.37
N PHE A 982 17.98 -26.93 34.56
CA PHE A 982 17.29 -27.97 33.80
C PHE A 982 15.79 -28.06 34.19
N ILE A 983 15.48 -27.90 35.48
CA ILE A 983 14.11 -27.78 35.99
C ILE A 983 13.44 -26.56 35.37
N ALA A 984 14.10 -25.40 35.37
CA ALA A 984 13.56 -24.17 34.77
C ALA A 984 13.32 -24.32 33.26
N ALA A 985 14.24 -24.95 32.53
CA ALA A 985 14.10 -25.20 31.10
C ALA A 985 12.96 -26.19 30.79
N LEU A 986 12.92 -27.34 31.45
CA LEU A 986 11.89 -28.35 31.25
C LEU A 986 10.51 -27.89 31.73
N SER A 987 10.44 -27.09 32.81
CA SER A 987 9.18 -26.53 33.28
C SER A 987 8.59 -25.55 32.27
N PHE A 988 9.43 -24.69 31.66
CA PHE A 988 8.97 -23.79 30.61
C PHE A 988 8.52 -24.56 29.36
N ILE A 989 9.31 -25.54 28.89
CA ILE A 989 8.96 -26.37 27.73
C ILE A 989 7.64 -27.10 27.99
N GLY A 990 7.50 -27.70 29.18
CA GLY A 990 6.28 -28.37 29.58
C GLY A 990 5.07 -27.43 29.63
N GLN A 991 5.21 -26.25 30.23
CA GLN A 991 4.14 -25.25 30.31
C GLN A 991 3.67 -24.85 28.92
N ALA A 992 4.62 -24.50 28.03
CA ALA A 992 4.34 -24.15 26.66
C ALA A 992 3.62 -25.29 25.91
N GLN A 993 4.06 -26.54 26.07
CA GLN A 993 3.45 -27.70 25.43
C GLN A 993 2.02 -27.97 25.91
N VAL A 994 1.75 -27.83 27.22
CA VAL A 994 0.38 -27.97 27.75
C VAL A 994 -0.53 -26.88 27.20
N LEU A 995 -0.06 -25.64 27.12
CA LEU A 995 -0.81 -24.54 26.50
C LEU A 995 -1.12 -24.84 25.03
N ARG A 996 -0.12 -25.29 24.25
CA ARG A 996 -0.30 -25.70 22.86
C ARG A 996 -1.34 -26.80 22.70
N MET A 997 -1.34 -27.80 23.59
CA MET A 997 -2.35 -28.86 23.60
C MET A 997 -3.76 -28.31 23.86
N GLN A 998 -3.92 -27.35 24.77
CA GLN A 998 -5.22 -26.73 25.05
C GLN A 998 -5.70 -25.83 23.91
N LEU A 999 -4.80 -25.04 23.31
CA LEU A 999 -5.10 -24.21 22.13
C LEU A 999 -5.59 -25.08 20.96
N ASN A 1000 -4.91 -26.19 20.69
CA ASN A 1000 -5.30 -27.13 19.64
C ASN A 1000 -6.62 -27.84 19.96
N ALA A 1001 -6.87 -28.20 21.23
CA ALA A 1001 -8.13 -28.81 21.64
C ALA A 1001 -9.32 -27.87 21.39
N GLU A 1002 -9.17 -26.59 21.72
CA GLU A 1002 -10.17 -25.55 21.47
C GLU A 1002 -10.39 -25.34 19.96
N LEU A 1003 -9.33 -25.23 19.16
CA LEU A 1003 -9.43 -25.13 17.70
C LEU A 1003 -10.17 -26.31 17.07
N VAL A 1004 -9.85 -27.54 17.48
CA VAL A 1004 -10.53 -28.76 17.00
C VAL A 1004 -12.00 -28.77 17.39
N ALA A 1005 -12.33 -28.32 18.61
CA ALA A 1005 -13.72 -28.21 19.05
C ALA A 1005 -14.49 -27.23 18.17
N ASN A 1006 -13.94 -26.04 17.91
CA ASN A 1006 -14.59 -25.02 17.08
C ASN A 1006 -14.77 -25.47 15.63
N VAL A 1007 -13.74 -26.05 15.00
CA VAL A 1007 -13.86 -26.55 13.61
C VAL A 1007 -14.88 -27.68 13.49
N ARG A 1008 -15.03 -28.53 14.52
CA ARG A 1008 -16.06 -29.58 14.53
C ARG A 1008 -17.48 -29.02 14.66
N ILE A 1009 -17.65 -27.90 15.35
CA ILE A 1009 -18.95 -27.24 15.56
C ILE A 1009 -19.30 -26.40 14.33
N ASP A 1010 -18.43 -25.49 13.92
CA ASP A 1010 -18.70 -24.50 12.88
C ASP A 1010 -18.55 -25.05 11.46
N SER A 1011 -17.69 -26.04 11.26
CA SER A 1011 -17.32 -26.56 9.93
C SER A 1011 -17.09 -28.07 9.93
N HIS A 1012 -18.10 -28.80 10.40
CA HIS A 1012 -18.06 -30.26 10.54
C HIS A 1012 -17.61 -31.02 9.27
N THR A 1013 -18.05 -30.58 8.08
CA THR A 1013 -17.64 -31.20 6.81
C THR A 1013 -16.13 -31.04 6.56
N LEU A 1014 -15.60 -29.83 6.73
CA LEU A 1014 -14.16 -29.55 6.59
C LEU A 1014 -13.36 -30.40 7.59
N SER A 1015 -13.83 -30.49 8.84
CA SER A 1015 -13.19 -31.34 9.86
C SER A 1015 -13.05 -32.79 9.41
N ARG A 1016 -14.09 -33.37 8.82
CA ARG A 1016 -14.08 -34.78 8.39
C ARG A 1016 -13.19 -34.99 7.16
N VAL A 1017 -13.20 -34.05 6.24
CA VAL A 1017 -12.34 -34.10 5.04
C VAL A 1017 -10.88 -34.04 5.44
N LEU A 1018 -10.50 -33.12 6.34
CA LEU A 1018 -9.13 -33.00 6.83
C LEU A 1018 -8.66 -34.26 7.59
N ASP A 1019 -9.48 -34.81 8.48
CA ASP A 1019 -9.16 -36.06 9.19
C ASP A 1019 -9.00 -37.23 8.22
N THR A 1020 -9.89 -37.35 7.23
CA THR A 1020 -9.82 -38.41 6.22
C THR A 1020 -8.56 -38.29 5.35
N ALA A 1021 -8.25 -37.08 4.88
CA ALA A 1021 -7.06 -36.80 4.09
C ALA A 1021 -5.77 -37.07 4.87
N ASN A 1022 -5.70 -36.64 6.13
CA ASN A 1022 -4.57 -36.91 7.01
C ASN A 1022 -4.38 -38.42 7.25
N ARG A 1023 -5.46 -39.16 7.50
CA ARG A 1023 -5.40 -40.62 7.67
C ARG A 1023 -4.96 -41.35 6.41
N ALA A 1024 -5.41 -40.90 5.24
CA ALA A 1024 -5.00 -41.48 3.96
C ALA A 1024 -3.48 -41.35 3.77
N ILE A 1025 -2.94 -40.13 3.90
CA ILE A 1025 -1.49 -39.89 3.76
C ILE A 1025 -0.68 -40.65 4.81
N LEU A 1026 -1.12 -40.66 6.08
CA LEU A 1026 -0.45 -41.45 7.13
C LEU A 1026 -0.50 -42.95 6.85
N THR A 1027 -1.52 -43.44 6.14
CA THR A 1027 -1.62 -44.84 5.73
C THR A 1027 -0.63 -45.16 4.62
N ASP A 1028 -0.48 -44.26 3.64
CA ASP A 1028 0.50 -44.40 2.56
C ASP A 1028 1.93 -44.36 3.10
N VAL A 1029 2.23 -43.43 4.01
CA VAL A 1029 3.53 -43.35 4.70
C VAL A 1029 3.81 -44.65 5.48
N ARG A 1030 2.82 -45.20 6.18
CA ARG A 1030 2.98 -46.49 6.88
C ARG A 1030 3.15 -47.67 5.93
N ALA A 1031 2.53 -47.63 4.75
CA ALA A 1031 2.69 -48.66 3.72
C ALA A 1031 4.13 -48.66 3.18
N HIS A 1032 4.70 -47.48 2.93
CA HIS A 1032 6.11 -47.33 2.56
C HIS A 1032 7.05 -47.95 3.59
N TYR A 1033 6.91 -47.62 4.88
CA TYR A 1033 7.78 -48.20 5.92
C TYR A 1033 7.60 -49.72 6.13
N LYS A 1034 6.50 -50.31 5.67
CA LYS A 1034 6.28 -51.76 5.71
C LYS A 1034 6.88 -52.47 4.50
N SER A 1035 6.82 -51.85 3.32
CA SER A 1035 7.33 -52.40 2.06
C SER A 1035 7.98 -51.27 1.22
N PRO A 1036 9.24 -50.89 1.53
CA PRO A 1036 9.90 -49.75 0.87
C PRO A 1036 10.07 -49.92 -0.64
N ASP A 1037 10.16 -51.16 -1.12
CA ASP A 1037 10.38 -51.52 -2.52
C ASP A 1037 9.09 -51.50 -3.38
N GLU A 1038 7.92 -51.64 -2.76
CA GLU A 1038 6.62 -51.73 -3.46
C GLU A 1038 5.78 -50.46 -3.38
N ALA A 1039 5.98 -49.65 -2.34
CA ALA A 1039 5.26 -48.40 -2.11
C ALA A 1039 6.27 -47.24 -1.96
N PRO A 1040 6.42 -46.34 -2.94
CA PRO A 1040 7.34 -45.21 -2.83
C PRO A 1040 6.89 -44.24 -1.74
N TYR A 1041 7.87 -43.62 -1.05
CA TYR A 1041 7.57 -42.51 -0.13
C TYR A 1041 6.98 -41.35 -0.94
N PRO A 1042 6.05 -40.56 -0.38
CA PRO A 1042 5.55 -39.37 -1.05
C PRO A 1042 6.71 -38.43 -1.44
N ASP A 1043 6.81 -38.08 -2.72
CA ASP A 1043 7.89 -37.25 -3.26
C ASP A 1043 8.03 -35.91 -2.51
N GLU A 1044 9.25 -35.43 -2.31
CA GLU A 1044 9.54 -34.12 -1.71
C GLU A 1044 9.00 -32.97 -2.56
N SER A 1045 8.80 -33.19 -3.87
CA SER A 1045 8.13 -32.25 -4.79
C SER A 1045 6.61 -32.12 -4.57
N ASN A 1046 6.02 -32.92 -3.66
CA ASN A 1046 4.58 -32.98 -3.47
C ASN A 1046 4.02 -31.74 -2.75
N VAL A 1047 3.34 -30.90 -3.53
CA VAL A 1047 2.70 -29.65 -3.08
C VAL A 1047 1.56 -29.88 -2.07
N VAL A 1048 0.98 -31.09 -2.01
CA VAL A 1048 -0.19 -31.39 -1.17
C VAL A 1048 0.18 -31.49 0.32
N ILE A 1049 1.34 -32.07 0.66
CA ILE A 1049 1.73 -32.29 2.06
C ILE A 1049 1.92 -30.96 2.82
N PRO A 1050 2.67 -29.96 2.29
CA PRO A 1050 2.81 -28.66 2.94
C PRO A 1050 1.47 -27.94 3.09
N LYS A 1051 0.61 -27.96 2.06
CA LYS A 1051 -0.72 -27.32 2.09
C LYS A 1051 -1.65 -27.98 3.11
N LEU A 1052 -1.72 -29.31 3.13
CA LEU A 1052 -2.51 -30.03 4.12
C LEU A 1052 -2.00 -29.78 5.54
N SER A 1053 -0.67 -29.77 5.74
CA SER A 1053 -0.08 -29.46 7.05
C SER A 1053 -0.51 -28.08 7.55
N ALA A 1054 -0.56 -27.07 6.68
CA ALA A 1054 -1.06 -25.74 7.02
C ALA A 1054 -2.55 -25.75 7.42
N TYR A 1055 -3.42 -26.47 6.71
CA TYR A 1055 -4.83 -26.63 7.09
C TYR A 1055 -5.00 -27.41 8.41
N LEU A 1056 -4.18 -28.43 8.66
CA LEU A 1056 -4.18 -29.18 9.91
C LEU A 1056 -3.71 -28.31 11.08
N ALA A 1057 -2.72 -27.43 10.86
CA ALA A 1057 -2.30 -26.44 11.85
C ALA A 1057 -3.45 -25.47 12.17
N ALA A 1058 -4.07 -24.88 11.13
CA ALA A 1058 -5.15 -23.91 11.27
C ALA A 1058 -6.38 -24.46 12.00
N SER A 1059 -6.62 -25.78 11.88
CA SER A 1059 -7.71 -26.49 12.54
C SER A 1059 -7.35 -27.12 13.89
N GLY A 1060 -6.12 -26.95 14.37
CA GLY A 1060 -5.63 -27.56 15.62
C GLY A 1060 -5.50 -29.09 15.57
N MET A 1061 -5.61 -29.71 14.39
CA MET A 1061 -5.53 -31.17 14.20
C MET A 1061 -4.09 -31.70 14.24
N GLN A 1062 -3.12 -30.85 14.60
CA GLN A 1062 -1.76 -31.26 14.88
C GLN A 1062 -1.63 -31.71 16.33
N ASN A 1063 -0.74 -32.67 16.58
CA ASN A 1063 -0.42 -33.12 17.93
C ASN A 1063 0.94 -32.52 18.37
N PRO A 1064 0.95 -31.47 19.22
CA PRO A 1064 2.20 -30.81 19.65
C PRO A 1064 3.17 -31.78 20.32
N SER A 1065 2.67 -32.76 21.07
CA SER A 1065 3.48 -33.75 21.77
C SER A 1065 4.27 -34.67 20.83
N ARG A 1066 3.91 -34.76 19.54
CA ARG A 1066 4.59 -35.58 18.53
C ARG A 1066 5.53 -34.76 17.64
N GLN A 1067 5.57 -33.44 17.79
CA GLN A 1067 6.36 -32.57 16.92
C GLN A 1067 7.86 -32.69 17.25
N ILE A 1068 8.67 -32.82 16.19
CA ILE A 1068 10.14 -32.76 16.27
C ILE A 1068 10.55 -31.31 15.96
N TYR A 1069 11.21 -30.65 16.90
CA TYR A 1069 11.65 -29.25 16.80
C TYR A 1069 13.11 -29.11 16.37
N CYS A 1070 13.95 -30.06 16.78
CA CYS A 1070 15.40 -30.02 16.59
C CYS A 1070 15.87 -31.34 15.96
N ALA A 1071 16.75 -31.26 14.96
CA ALA A 1071 17.53 -32.42 14.53
C ALA A 1071 18.75 -32.51 15.45
N VAL A 1072 18.75 -33.48 16.36
CA VAL A 1072 19.78 -33.64 17.39
C VAL A 1072 20.76 -34.72 16.96
N GLY A 1073 22.06 -34.52 17.21
CA GLY A 1073 23.07 -35.57 17.07
C GLY A 1073 22.80 -36.75 18.02
N ALA A 1074 23.40 -37.91 17.74
CA ALA A 1074 23.26 -39.07 18.62
C ALA A 1074 23.97 -38.79 19.96
N VAL A 1075 23.18 -38.53 21.01
CA VAL A 1075 23.66 -38.40 22.39
C VAL A 1075 23.53 -39.76 23.07
N GLU A 1076 24.66 -40.41 23.34
CA GLU A 1076 24.70 -41.68 24.08
C GLU A 1076 24.25 -41.47 25.54
N ASP A 1077 23.65 -42.49 26.15
CA ASP A 1077 23.17 -42.49 27.55
C ASP A 1077 22.11 -41.43 27.93
N PHE A 1078 21.54 -40.69 26.98
CA PHE A 1078 20.53 -39.65 27.26
C PHE A 1078 19.32 -40.16 28.05
N GLY A 1079 18.83 -41.37 27.76
CA GLY A 1079 17.72 -41.98 28.49
C GLY A 1079 18.04 -42.27 29.97
N ALA A 1080 19.30 -42.63 30.28
CA ALA A 1080 19.75 -42.85 31.65
C ALA A 1080 19.95 -41.51 32.41
N PHE A 1081 20.40 -40.48 31.70
CA PHE A 1081 20.51 -39.12 32.24
C PHE A 1081 19.16 -38.51 32.60
N ILE A 1082 18.18 -38.61 31.69
CA ILE A 1082 16.80 -38.16 31.98
C ILE A 1082 16.18 -38.98 33.11
N PHE A 1083 16.52 -40.27 33.24
CA PHE A 1083 16.12 -41.07 34.40
C PHE A 1083 16.73 -40.54 35.70
N ALA A 1084 18.04 -40.22 35.72
CA ALA A 1084 18.70 -39.65 36.90
C ALA A 1084 18.03 -38.36 37.38
N PHE A 1085 17.70 -37.47 36.44
CA PHE A 1085 16.89 -36.28 36.71
C PHE A 1085 15.54 -36.65 37.33
N THR A 1086 14.75 -37.50 36.67
CA THR A 1086 13.42 -37.90 37.16
C THR A 1086 13.50 -38.54 38.54
N ALA A 1087 14.48 -39.42 38.80
CA ALA A 1087 14.66 -40.09 40.09
C ALA A 1087 14.89 -39.08 41.24
N ALA A 1088 15.71 -38.05 41.01
CA ALA A 1088 15.92 -36.97 41.97
C ALA A 1088 14.65 -36.13 42.22
N GLN A 1089 13.81 -35.93 41.20
CA GLN A 1089 12.55 -35.20 41.33
C GLN A 1089 11.47 -36.00 42.07
N LEU A 1090 11.40 -37.33 41.89
CA LEU A 1090 10.34 -38.17 42.47
C LEU A 1090 10.25 -38.10 44.00
N GLU A 1091 11.36 -37.86 44.70
CA GLU A 1091 11.38 -37.70 46.17
C GLU A 1091 10.65 -36.44 46.65
N LEU A 1092 10.45 -35.47 45.76
CA LEU A 1092 9.83 -34.17 46.07
C LEU A 1092 8.31 -34.15 45.85
N TYR A 1093 7.74 -35.25 45.32
CA TYR A 1093 6.33 -35.36 44.96
C TYR A 1093 5.63 -36.52 45.69
N ARG A 1094 4.33 -36.33 45.95
CA ARG A 1094 3.43 -37.33 46.55
C ARG A 1094 2.26 -37.56 45.62
N PHE A 1095 1.84 -38.81 45.48
CA PHE A 1095 0.60 -39.14 44.78
C PHE A 1095 -0.61 -38.78 45.65
N ASP A 1096 -1.56 -38.02 45.07
CA ASP A 1096 -2.83 -37.69 45.70
C ASP A 1096 -3.98 -38.42 44.98
N ALA A 1097 -4.64 -39.33 45.70
CA ALA A 1097 -5.65 -40.22 45.13
C ALA A 1097 -6.93 -39.49 44.64
N PRO A 1098 -7.49 -38.49 45.35
CA PRO A 1098 -8.66 -37.75 44.89
C PRO A 1098 -8.40 -36.94 43.62
N LEU A 1099 -7.21 -36.33 43.49
CA LEU A 1099 -6.81 -35.58 42.30
C LEU A 1099 -6.27 -36.48 41.18
N ALA A 1100 -6.01 -37.76 41.48
CA ALA A 1100 -5.32 -38.72 40.63
C ALA A 1100 -4.03 -38.15 40.01
N SER A 1101 -3.31 -37.30 40.74
CA SER A 1101 -2.17 -36.52 40.26
C SER A 1101 -1.03 -36.49 41.28
N LEU A 1102 0.14 -36.08 40.83
CA LEU A 1102 1.30 -35.85 41.69
C LEU A 1102 1.26 -34.41 42.22
N VAL A 1103 1.32 -34.27 43.54
CA VAL A 1103 1.31 -32.99 44.24
C VAL A 1103 2.69 -32.77 44.86
N PRO A 1104 3.27 -31.56 44.73
CA PRO A 1104 4.55 -31.24 45.35
C PRO A 1104 4.46 -31.30 46.89
N VAL A 1105 5.46 -31.93 47.51
CA VAL A 1105 5.66 -31.94 48.97
C VAL A 1105 6.65 -30.84 49.36
N THR A 1106 7.78 -30.79 48.66
CA THR A 1106 8.85 -29.79 48.81
C THR A 1106 9.26 -29.14 47.49
N ALA A 1107 8.81 -29.69 46.35
CA ALA A 1107 9.07 -29.14 45.02
C ALA A 1107 8.37 -27.79 44.79
N ARG A 1108 9.02 -26.92 44.01
CA ARG A 1108 8.49 -25.60 43.63
C ARG A 1108 7.69 -25.59 42.34
N VAL A 1109 7.63 -26.71 41.60
CA VAL A 1109 7.09 -26.78 40.22
C VAL A 1109 6.03 -27.88 40.10
N ASP A 1110 5.01 -27.67 39.28
CA ASP A 1110 4.01 -28.68 38.94
C ASP A 1110 4.62 -29.94 38.26
N ALA A 1111 4.28 -31.11 38.80
CA ALA A 1111 4.76 -32.40 38.31
C ALA A 1111 4.27 -32.70 36.89
N TYR A 1112 3.02 -32.31 36.56
CA TYR A 1112 2.46 -32.58 35.24
C TYR A 1112 3.24 -31.85 34.14
N VAL A 1113 3.53 -30.57 34.38
CA VAL A 1113 4.34 -29.73 33.48
C VAL A 1113 5.73 -30.34 33.27
N LEU A 1114 6.41 -30.78 34.33
CA LEU A 1114 7.72 -31.44 34.19
C LEU A 1114 7.66 -32.76 33.42
N ILE A 1115 6.62 -33.59 33.63
CA ILE A 1115 6.41 -34.82 32.86
C ILE A 1115 6.29 -34.53 31.37
N VAL A 1116 5.56 -33.46 31.01
CA VAL A 1116 5.40 -33.03 29.62
C VAL A 1116 6.73 -32.54 29.05
N GLY A 1117 7.48 -31.73 29.80
CA GLY A 1117 8.82 -31.27 29.41
C GLY A 1117 9.78 -32.43 29.13
N VAL A 1118 9.85 -33.40 30.04
CA VAL A 1118 10.67 -34.62 29.89
C VAL A 1118 10.24 -35.43 28.66
N SER A 1119 8.93 -35.59 28.45
CA SER A 1119 8.40 -36.26 27.26
C SER A 1119 8.81 -35.57 25.96
N THR A 1120 8.72 -34.23 25.91
CA THR A 1120 9.11 -33.44 24.73
C THR A 1120 10.60 -33.54 24.45
N ALA A 1121 11.45 -33.52 25.48
CA ALA A 1121 12.90 -33.67 25.33
C ALA A 1121 13.28 -35.06 24.79
N LEU A 1122 12.75 -36.14 25.38
CA LEU A 1122 13.00 -37.51 24.92
C LEU A 1122 12.53 -37.74 23.48
N ARG A 1123 11.44 -37.09 23.05
CA ARG A 1123 10.88 -37.22 21.69
C ARG A 1123 11.77 -36.65 20.59
N GLN A 1124 12.77 -35.83 20.93
CA GLN A 1124 13.74 -35.31 19.96
C GLN A 1124 14.85 -36.32 19.62
N HIS A 1125 14.94 -37.41 20.38
CA HIS A 1125 15.93 -38.48 20.19
C HIS A 1125 15.28 -39.76 19.65
N HIS A 1126 16.12 -40.72 19.25
CA HIS A 1126 15.66 -42.03 18.79
C HIS A 1126 14.86 -42.77 19.88
N ALA A 1127 13.90 -43.60 19.48
CA ALA A 1127 12.97 -44.30 20.38
C ALA A 1127 13.66 -45.23 21.41
N ASP A 1128 14.91 -45.62 21.14
CA ASP A 1128 15.74 -46.40 22.07
C ASP A 1128 16.00 -45.66 23.38
N GLN A 1129 16.12 -44.32 23.34
CA GLN A 1129 16.35 -43.51 24.55
C GLN A 1129 15.11 -43.52 25.45
N THR A 1130 13.90 -43.48 24.87
CA THR A 1130 12.64 -43.64 25.62
C THR A 1130 12.54 -45.05 26.22
N THR A 1131 12.94 -46.08 25.47
CA THR A 1131 12.97 -47.47 25.96
C THR A 1131 13.97 -47.63 27.11
N SER A 1132 15.15 -47.02 26.98
CA SER A 1132 16.17 -46.97 28.03
C SER A 1132 15.62 -46.28 29.29
N TYR A 1133 15.04 -45.09 29.16
CA TYR A 1133 14.41 -44.36 30.27
C TYR A 1133 13.35 -45.19 31.02
N LEU A 1134 12.41 -45.83 30.29
CA LEU A 1134 11.37 -46.66 30.90
C LEU A 1134 11.92 -47.92 31.57
N SER A 1135 12.97 -48.51 30.99
CA SER A 1135 13.65 -49.68 31.57
C SER A 1135 14.30 -49.35 32.91
N HIS A 1136 14.94 -48.17 33.03
CA HIS A 1136 15.50 -47.67 34.29
C HIS A 1136 14.41 -47.33 35.31
N MET A 1137 13.30 -46.72 34.89
CA MET A 1137 12.14 -46.47 35.76
C MET A 1137 11.53 -47.78 36.31
N GLY A 1138 11.41 -48.81 35.48
CA GLY A 1138 10.96 -50.14 35.87
C GLY A 1138 11.92 -50.82 36.85
N ALA A 1139 13.23 -50.72 36.60
CA ALA A 1139 14.28 -51.26 37.48
C ALA A 1139 14.29 -50.57 38.85
N TYR A 1140 14.11 -49.25 38.89
CA TYR A 1140 13.99 -48.47 40.12
C TYR A 1140 12.82 -48.95 41.00
N VAL A 1141 11.64 -49.13 40.39
CA VAL A 1141 10.47 -49.65 41.10
C VAL A 1141 10.69 -51.09 41.58
N ARG A 1142 11.28 -51.97 40.77
CA ARG A 1142 11.63 -53.34 41.18
C ARG A 1142 12.59 -53.36 42.37
N ALA A 1143 13.63 -52.52 42.36
CA ALA A 1143 14.62 -52.43 43.42
C ALA A 1143 14.02 -51.94 44.75
N ARG A 1144 13.14 -50.93 44.71
CA ARG A 1144 12.44 -50.39 45.89
C ARG A 1144 11.40 -51.37 46.46
N LEU A 1145 10.79 -52.22 45.64
CA LEU A 1145 9.86 -53.27 46.07
C LEU A 1145 10.55 -54.48 46.71
N ALA A 1146 11.78 -54.81 46.26
CA ALA A 1146 12.54 -55.94 46.78
C ALA A 1146 13.09 -55.74 48.21
N SER A 1147 13.11 -54.50 48.71
CA SER A 1147 13.56 -54.14 50.07
C SER A 1147 12.56 -53.18 50.75
N PRO A 1148 11.37 -53.66 51.16
CA PRO A 1148 10.35 -52.81 51.75
C PRO A 1148 10.82 -52.24 53.10
N SER A 1149 10.74 -50.92 53.24
CA SER A 1149 11.14 -50.16 54.45
C SER A 1149 9.99 -49.96 55.44
N SER A 1150 8.75 -50.29 55.06
CA SER A 1150 7.51 -50.08 55.82
C SER A 1150 6.50 -51.23 55.67
N ALA A 1151 5.46 -51.26 56.52
CA ALA A 1151 4.36 -52.23 56.43
C ALA A 1151 3.49 -52.06 55.16
N ASP A 1152 3.47 -50.86 54.55
CA ASP A 1152 2.94 -50.67 53.20
C ASP A 1152 4.00 -51.09 52.16
N VAL A 1153 3.64 -52.03 51.30
CA VAL A 1153 4.47 -52.55 50.21
C VAL A 1153 4.73 -51.47 49.15
N PHE A 1154 3.83 -50.49 49.02
CA PHE A 1154 3.97 -49.36 48.10
C PHE A 1154 4.40 -48.10 48.85
N THR A 1155 5.71 -47.94 49.02
CA THR A 1155 6.28 -46.71 49.60
C THR A 1155 5.86 -45.46 48.79
N PRO A 1156 5.82 -44.25 49.40
CA PRO A 1156 5.44 -43.02 48.70
C PRO A 1156 6.23 -42.78 47.41
N GLY A 1157 7.53 -43.09 47.39
CA GLY A 1157 8.37 -43.00 46.20
C GLY A 1157 8.01 -44.00 45.09
N VAL A 1158 7.57 -45.21 45.44
CA VAL A 1158 7.05 -46.20 44.47
C VAL A 1158 5.72 -45.73 43.87
N ARG A 1159 4.80 -45.20 44.70
CA ARG A 1159 3.54 -44.63 44.22
C ARG A 1159 3.78 -43.42 43.31
N ALA A 1160 4.74 -42.57 43.66
CA ALA A 1160 5.13 -41.42 42.86
C ALA A 1160 5.72 -41.84 41.49
N ALA A 1161 6.65 -42.80 41.48
CA ALA A 1161 7.27 -43.33 40.27
C ALA A 1161 6.23 -43.97 39.32
N VAL A 1162 5.31 -44.77 39.86
CA VAL A 1162 4.25 -45.41 39.06
C VAL A 1162 3.27 -44.39 38.52
N ALA A 1163 2.86 -43.40 39.32
CA ALA A 1163 1.99 -42.32 38.86
C ALA A 1163 2.66 -41.46 37.78
N TRP A 1164 3.96 -41.14 37.94
CA TRP A 1164 4.76 -40.43 36.95
C TRP A 1164 4.82 -41.21 35.63
N SER A 1165 5.18 -42.50 35.68
CA SER A 1165 5.28 -43.36 34.49
C SER A 1165 3.95 -43.56 33.78
N LYS A 1166 2.84 -43.71 34.51
CA LYS A 1166 1.50 -43.76 33.91
C LYS A 1166 1.14 -42.47 33.18
N ARG A 1167 1.41 -41.32 33.80
CA ARG A 1167 1.14 -40.01 33.19
C ARG A 1167 2.08 -39.73 32.01
N PHE A 1168 3.35 -40.07 32.13
CA PHE A 1168 4.33 -40.02 31.04
C PHE A 1168 3.87 -40.86 29.85
N ALA A 1169 3.41 -42.09 30.07
CA ALA A 1169 2.92 -42.94 28.99
C ALA A 1169 1.72 -42.33 28.25
N VAL A 1170 0.80 -41.66 28.97
CA VAL A 1170 -0.32 -40.95 28.33
C VAL A 1170 0.18 -39.77 27.48
N VAL A 1171 1.10 -38.95 28.00
CA VAL A 1171 1.63 -37.77 27.28
C VAL A 1171 2.52 -38.17 26.10
N HIS A 1172 3.32 -39.23 26.25
CA HIS A 1172 4.23 -39.75 25.23
C HIS A 1172 3.53 -40.68 24.23
N ASP A 1173 2.23 -40.98 24.43
CA ASP A 1173 1.40 -41.84 23.60
C ASP A 1173 1.90 -43.29 23.51
N ILE A 1174 2.27 -43.84 24.67
CA ILE A 1174 2.71 -45.22 24.83
C ILE A 1174 1.53 -46.07 25.31
N PRO A 1175 1.14 -47.13 24.57
CA PRO A 1175 0.08 -48.03 24.99
C PRO A 1175 0.37 -48.64 26.36
N LEU A 1176 -0.65 -48.76 27.21
CA LEU A 1176 -0.50 -49.34 28.55
C LEU A 1176 0.09 -50.76 28.52
N ALA A 1177 -0.18 -51.53 27.46
CA ALA A 1177 0.40 -52.85 27.23
C ALA A 1177 1.93 -52.81 27.07
N VAL A 1178 2.47 -51.78 26.40
CA VAL A 1178 3.91 -51.59 26.24
C VAL A 1178 4.52 -51.13 27.57
N LEU A 1179 3.85 -50.24 28.30
CA LEU A 1179 4.28 -49.82 29.65
C LEU A 1179 4.34 -51.02 30.62
N ALA A 1180 3.36 -51.93 30.55
CA ALA A 1180 3.32 -53.15 31.36
C ALA A 1180 4.49 -54.11 31.10
N GLY A 1181 5.19 -53.99 29.97
CA GLY A 1181 6.43 -54.72 29.72
C GLY A 1181 7.59 -54.29 30.62
N PHE A 1182 7.57 -53.05 31.15
CA PHE A 1182 8.66 -52.50 31.97
C PHE A 1182 8.42 -52.61 33.48
N PHE A 1183 7.18 -52.76 33.93
CA PHE A 1183 6.79 -52.80 35.35
C PHE A 1183 6.08 -54.12 35.70
N PRO A 1184 6.16 -54.61 36.95
CA PRO A 1184 5.37 -55.77 37.37
C PRO A 1184 3.86 -55.45 37.25
N PRO A 1185 3.02 -56.32 36.64
CA PRO A 1185 1.60 -56.03 36.39
C PRO A 1185 0.81 -55.62 37.64
N PHE A 1186 1.04 -56.29 38.78
CA PHE A 1186 0.36 -55.99 40.05
C PHE A 1186 0.63 -54.56 40.56
N VAL A 1187 1.79 -53.99 40.23
CA VAL A 1187 2.20 -52.65 40.68
C VAL A 1187 1.44 -51.60 39.91
N LEU A 1188 1.29 -51.80 38.59
CA LEU A 1188 0.52 -50.89 37.77
C LEU A 1188 -0.96 -50.88 38.18
N ASP A 1189 -1.54 -52.01 38.57
CA ASP A 1189 -2.96 -52.07 38.93
C ASP A 1189 -3.26 -51.52 40.34
N HIS A 1190 -2.37 -51.76 41.31
CA HIS A 1190 -2.67 -51.49 42.73
C HIS A 1190 -1.94 -50.29 43.35
N ALA A 1191 -0.80 -49.83 42.80
CA ALA A 1191 0.00 -48.77 43.45
C ALA A 1191 -0.69 -47.40 43.51
N CYS A 1192 -1.56 -47.10 42.53
CA CYS A 1192 -2.33 -45.86 42.45
C CYS A 1192 -3.83 -46.04 42.79
N ALA A 1193 -4.25 -47.21 43.27
CA ALA A 1193 -5.61 -47.43 43.72
C ALA A 1193 -5.79 -46.80 45.12
N SER A 1194 -6.96 -46.18 45.37
CA SER A 1194 -7.31 -45.71 46.72
C SER A 1194 -7.15 -46.86 47.71
N PRO A 1195 -6.54 -46.66 48.90
CA PRO A 1195 -6.78 -47.60 49.99
C PRO A 1195 -8.29 -47.62 50.20
N ILE A 1196 -8.89 -48.79 49.96
CA ILE A 1196 -10.29 -49.03 50.30
C ILE A 1196 -10.37 -48.88 51.82
N ALA A 1197 -11.28 -48.02 52.28
CA ALA A 1197 -11.60 -47.82 53.70
C ALA A 1197 -12.06 -49.12 54.37
#